data_AF-A0A0B5BIX5-F1
#
_entry.id   AF-A0A0B5BIX5-F1
#
_cell.length_a   1.000
_cell.length_b   1.000
_cell.length_c   1.000
_cell.angle_alpha   90.00
_cell.angle_beta   90.00
_cell.angle_gamma   90.00
#
_symmetry.space_group_name_H-M   'P 1'
#
loop_
_entity.id
_entity.type
_entity.pdbx_description
1 polymer ?
#
loop_
_entity_poly.entity_id
_entity_poly.type
_entity_poly.pdbx_seq_one_letter_code
_entity_poly.pdbx_strand_id
1 'polypeptide(L)'
;MDDLHLTDTPLLFGADPTEGVVAAELAGRFIRLFIRTPHGAVFRDVPFRPFIVLTEPDLLSGFRGDVELRPLAGPGELRHLALFRDWHDCTEAKELLAKRSGHTPSAPGAPYLFLSDPVHQHLLLTGTTLFKGVEFAQLRRLALDIETACAPGFEFSNPAREEDRILSIAVMEEGGFEAYLSGHELDEREMLERLTAIIRERDPDVIEGHNLFRFDLEYLRVRAARHGVRLAWGRDGSVPRVHPSRFTVAERAVDYPRWDIYGRSVIDTYFLLLIYDVTSRELESHGLKQAARHFGIAAPDRVYLDRQAMDEIFRTDPESLRRYNLDDVRETLALSRLLSYSWFLQARIFPYTYQTCVIRGNATRINALFLREYLRQERAVPIPTGEATPFEGGYTDIFETGVLSPIVHCDVASLYPSLMLAYGIAPARENLGLYLPLLKSLREFRLRAKALARQAEEPHEREYYDALQQTFKILINSFYGYLGTTLHPFADVRAAAEVTRLGRETIGTMLQWLRDRGAHPVEVDTDGIYFIPPPGITSPEQEQSLVSELSATLPEGIEVELDGRYHAMFSYKMKNYALLGHDGAVRVKGSALKSRGIERYLREFMAEMIRLLLTGEGEAIPLLHDEYARRLRDHLIPVDRLARTETLGESPATYLQKVRQGKRNPSAAFEIALKADHEYRAGDQISYYVAGRGKGVTVYESCKPASRYDPARPDENTEYYLDKLRQMLKRFAPFLPRERSLFD
;
A
#
# COMPACT_ATOMS: atom_id res chain seq x y z
N MET A 1 9.23 -36.35 3.11
CA MET A 1 9.22 -34.88 3.18
C MET A 1 7.84 -34.51 2.66
N ASP A 2 6.87 -34.36 3.57
CA ASP A 2 5.51 -34.01 3.17
C ASP A 2 5.54 -32.56 2.72
N ASP A 3 5.47 -32.37 1.40
CA ASP A 3 5.30 -31.06 0.80
C ASP A 3 4.12 -30.36 1.47
N LEU A 4 4.32 -29.10 1.81
CA LEU A 4 3.29 -28.22 2.34
C LEU A 4 2.28 -27.97 1.22
N HIS A 5 1.39 -28.94 0.98
CA HIS A 5 0.22 -28.74 0.12
C HIS A 5 -0.69 -27.73 0.82
N LEU A 6 -0.39 -26.45 0.56
CA LEU A 6 -1.15 -25.30 1.02
C LEU A 6 -2.66 -25.53 0.86
N THR A 7 -3.05 -26.21 -0.22
CA THR A 7 -4.42 -26.49 -0.63
C THR A 7 -5.23 -27.41 0.29
N ASP A 8 -4.61 -28.09 1.26
CA ASP A 8 -5.29 -29.11 2.08
C ASP A 8 -6.17 -28.53 3.19
N THR A 9 -6.22 -27.19 3.31
CA THR A 9 -7.15 -26.49 4.20
C THR A 9 -8.22 -25.77 3.37
N PRO A 10 -9.37 -26.43 3.06
CA PRO A 10 -10.47 -25.81 2.30
C PRO A 10 -10.96 -24.49 2.89
N LEU A 11 -10.88 -24.35 4.22
CA LEU A 11 -11.26 -23.14 4.93
C LEU A 11 -10.38 -21.92 4.54
N LEU A 12 -9.11 -22.14 4.18
CA LEU A 12 -8.20 -21.09 3.71
C LEU A 12 -8.27 -20.97 2.19
N PHE A 13 -8.10 -22.06 1.45
CA PHE A 13 -7.89 -22.01 0.00
C PHE A 13 -9.18 -22.18 -0.82
N GLY A 14 -10.32 -22.33 -0.16
CA GLY A 14 -11.61 -22.56 -0.80
C GLY A 14 -11.82 -24.03 -1.20
N ALA A 15 -13.08 -24.45 -1.20
CA ALA A 15 -13.47 -25.85 -1.36
C ALA A 15 -13.43 -26.39 -2.81
N ASP A 16 -13.40 -25.52 -3.82
CA ASP A 16 -13.33 -25.97 -5.21
C ASP A 16 -11.90 -26.39 -5.57
N PRO A 17 -11.64 -27.63 -6.04
CA PRO A 17 -10.30 -28.14 -6.27
C PRO A 17 -9.69 -27.70 -7.60
N THR A 18 -10.36 -26.84 -8.39
CA THR A 18 -9.86 -26.46 -9.73
C THR A 18 -8.50 -25.77 -9.63
N GLU A 19 -7.51 -26.36 -10.29
CA GLU A 19 -6.17 -25.83 -10.43
C GLU A 19 -5.98 -25.02 -11.72
N GLY A 20 -4.87 -24.28 -11.79
CA GLY A 20 -4.49 -23.56 -13.01
C GLY A 20 -5.26 -22.27 -13.26
N VAL A 21 -6.25 -21.90 -12.44
CA VAL A 21 -7.08 -20.71 -12.66
C VAL A 21 -6.24 -19.44 -12.53
N VAL A 22 -6.04 -18.72 -13.64
CA VAL A 22 -5.25 -17.47 -13.70
C VAL A 22 -6.11 -16.22 -13.81
N ALA A 23 -7.34 -16.36 -14.31
CA ALA A 23 -8.33 -15.29 -14.36
C ALA A 23 -9.75 -15.87 -14.39
N ALA A 24 -10.73 -15.05 -14.04
CA ALA A 24 -12.14 -15.38 -14.13
C ALA A 24 -12.92 -14.16 -14.62
N GLU A 25 -13.87 -14.36 -15.52
CA GLU A 25 -14.64 -13.28 -16.14
C GLU A 25 -16.12 -13.64 -16.31
N LEU A 26 -17.00 -12.65 -16.29
CA LEU A 26 -18.42 -12.87 -16.64
C LEU A 26 -18.56 -13.10 -18.15
N ALA A 27 -19.17 -14.23 -18.53
CA ALA A 27 -19.44 -14.64 -19.90
C ALA A 27 -20.93 -14.99 -20.07
N GLY A 28 -21.77 -13.97 -20.20
CA GLY A 28 -23.23 -14.14 -20.28
C GLY A 28 -23.79 -14.71 -18.97
N ARG A 29 -24.27 -15.96 -19.01
CA ARG A 29 -24.80 -16.70 -17.83
C ARG A 29 -23.76 -17.60 -17.15
N PHE A 30 -22.50 -17.48 -17.55
CA PHE A 30 -21.39 -18.29 -17.06
C PHE A 30 -20.32 -17.40 -16.45
N ILE A 31 -19.49 -17.97 -15.57
CA ILE A 31 -18.15 -17.44 -15.34
C ILE A 31 -17.20 -18.23 -16.23
N ARG A 32 -16.41 -17.52 -17.04
CA ARG A 32 -15.30 -18.08 -17.80
C ARG A 32 -14.06 -18.12 -16.93
N LEU A 33 -13.61 -19.32 -16.59
CA LEU A 33 -12.34 -19.53 -15.91
C LEU A 33 -11.24 -19.69 -16.97
N PHE A 34 -10.22 -18.85 -16.92
CA PHE A 34 -9.01 -19.02 -17.71
C PHE A 34 -8.03 -19.90 -16.93
N ILE A 35 -7.61 -21.00 -17.55
CA ILE A 35 -6.78 -22.03 -16.93
C ILE A 35 -5.45 -22.09 -17.68
N ARG A 36 -4.35 -21.93 -16.95
CA ARG A 36 -3.00 -22.06 -17.48
C ARG A 36 -2.62 -23.54 -17.57
N THR A 37 -2.19 -23.93 -18.77
CA THR A 37 -1.65 -25.25 -19.08
C THR A 37 -0.23 -25.10 -19.63
N PRO A 38 0.56 -26.18 -19.73
CA PRO A 38 1.88 -26.14 -20.38
C PRO A 38 1.84 -25.61 -21.83
N HIS A 39 0.71 -25.72 -22.52
CA HIS A 39 0.55 -25.30 -23.92
C HIS A 39 -0.03 -23.88 -24.08
N GLY A 40 -0.37 -23.19 -22.99
CA GLY A 40 -1.02 -21.89 -23.06
C GLY A 40 -2.24 -21.78 -22.14
N ALA A 41 -2.94 -20.64 -22.21
CA ALA A 41 -4.17 -20.44 -21.48
C ALA A 41 -5.35 -21.00 -22.29
N VAL A 42 -6.12 -21.87 -21.67
CA VAL A 42 -7.42 -22.32 -22.17
C VAL A 42 -8.52 -21.71 -21.31
N PHE A 43 -9.78 -21.85 -21.71
CA PHE A 43 -10.89 -21.43 -20.87
C PHE A 43 -11.93 -22.52 -20.68
N ARG A 44 -12.62 -22.47 -19.54
CA ARG A 44 -13.77 -23.32 -19.20
C ARG A 44 -14.89 -22.44 -18.67
N ASP A 45 -16.05 -22.52 -19.30
CA ASP A 45 -17.25 -21.81 -18.83
C ASP A 45 -17.96 -22.65 -17.78
N VAL A 46 -18.20 -22.07 -16.60
CA VAL A 46 -18.93 -22.71 -15.50
C VAL A 46 -20.24 -21.97 -15.25
N PRO A 47 -21.36 -22.68 -15.02
CA PRO A 47 -22.64 -22.03 -14.77
C PRO A 47 -22.56 -21.01 -13.63
N PHE A 48 -23.11 -19.82 -13.84
CA PHE A 48 -23.14 -18.76 -12.84
C PHE A 48 -24.58 -18.45 -12.46
N ARG A 49 -24.87 -18.53 -11.16
CA ARG A 49 -26.13 -18.09 -10.57
C ARG A 49 -25.78 -16.90 -9.67
N PRO A 50 -25.89 -15.65 -10.17
CA PRO A 50 -25.69 -14.49 -9.33
C PRO A 50 -26.68 -14.50 -8.16
N PHE A 51 -26.31 -13.85 -7.07
CA PHE A 51 -27.10 -13.87 -5.86
C PHE A 51 -27.23 -12.52 -5.17
N ILE A 52 -28.29 -12.41 -4.38
CA ILE A 52 -28.49 -11.36 -3.36
C ILE A 52 -28.95 -12.07 -2.09
N VAL A 53 -28.39 -11.69 -0.93
CA VAL A 53 -28.89 -12.17 0.36
C VAL A 53 -29.87 -11.14 0.92
N LEU A 54 -31.03 -11.58 1.39
CA LEU A 54 -32.15 -10.76 1.82
C LEU A 54 -32.52 -11.07 3.26
N THR A 55 -33.05 -10.07 3.97
CA THR A 55 -33.75 -10.29 5.23
C THR A 55 -35.06 -11.04 5.03
N GLU A 56 -35.87 -10.61 4.06
CA GLU A 56 -37.19 -11.17 3.78
C GLU A 56 -37.42 -11.35 2.28
N PRO A 57 -38.15 -12.40 1.83
CA PRO A 57 -38.43 -12.63 0.42
C PRO A 57 -39.29 -11.54 -0.21
N ASP A 58 -40.21 -10.96 0.56
CA ASP A 58 -41.19 -9.97 0.09
C ASP A 58 -40.55 -8.67 -0.43
N LEU A 59 -39.28 -8.43 -0.08
CA LEU A 59 -38.49 -7.33 -0.65
C LEU A 59 -38.39 -7.41 -2.18
N LEU A 60 -38.45 -8.60 -2.76
CA LEU A 60 -38.46 -8.82 -4.21
C LEU A 60 -39.85 -8.83 -4.84
N SER A 61 -40.92 -8.53 -4.08
CA SER A 61 -42.26 -8.51 -4.68
C SER A 61 -42.30 -7.55 -5.88
N GLY A 62 -42.91 -7.98 -6.98
CA GLY A 62 -42.96 -7.18 -8.21
C GLY A 62 -41.70 -7.23 -9.08
N PHE A 63 -40.66 -7.98 -8.69
CA PHE A 63 -39.64 -8.44 -9.63
C PHE A 63 -40.29 -9.34 -10.68
N ARG A 64 -39.96 -9.17 -11.96
CA ARG A 64 -40.62 -9.85 -13.08
C ARG A 64 -39.82 -11.03 -13.65
N GLY A 65 -38.55 -11.18 -13.26
CA GLY A 65 -37.69 -12.28 -13.70
C GLY A 65 -37.78 -13.52 -12.81
N ASP A 66 -37.11 -14.58 -13.23
CA ASP A 66 -37.03 -15.83 -12.47
C ASP A 66 -36.04 -15.69 -11.30
N VAL A 67 -36.51 -16.01 -10.09
CA VAL A 67 -35.69 -16.01 -8.88
C VAL A 67 -35.95 -17.27 -8.08
N GLU A 68 -34.88 -17.97 -7.72
CA GLU A 68 -34.93 -19.09 -6.78
C GLU A 68 -34.58 -18.55 -5.39
N LEU A 69 -35.48 -18.72 -4.42
CA LEU A 69 -35.27 -18.29 -3.04
C LEU A 69 -34.96 -19.50 -2.16
N ARG A 70 -33.82 -19.45 -1.46
CA ARG A 70 -33.42 -20.45 -0.48
C ARG A 70 -33.37 -19.86 0.93
N PRO A 71 -34.05 -20.43 1.92
CA PRO A 71 -33.87 -20.02 3.31
C PRO A 71 -32.47 -20.42 3.79
N LEU A 72 -31.84 -19.54 4.58
CA LEU A 72 -30.55 -19.76 5.20
C LEU A 72 -30.72 -20.10 6.68
N ALA A 73 -29.94 -21.04 7.18
CA ALA A 73 -30.04 -21.54 8.55
C ALA A 73 -29.19 -20.72 9.55
N GLY A 74 -29.56 -20.79 10.84
CA GLY A 74 -28.81 -20.17 11.94
C GLY A 74 -29.19 -18.71 12.20
N PRO A 75 -28.50 -18.06 13.16
CA PRO A 75 -28.80 -16.68 13.55
C PRO A 75 -28.24 -15.69 12.52
N GLY A 76 -28.95 -14.58 12.32
CA GLY A 76 -28.62 -13.54 11.37
C GLY A 76 -29.87 -12.90 10.78
N GLU A 77 -29.76 -11.64 10.37
CA GLU A 77 -30.86 -10.91 9.77
C GLU A 77 -30.99 -11.27 8.28
N LEU A 78 -29.89 -11.39 7.53
CA LEU A 78 -29.88 -11.80 6.13
C LEU A 78 -30.01 -13.32 6.01
N ARG A 79 -31.25 -13.79 5.82
CA ARG A 79 -31.63 -15.21 5.97
C ARG A 79 -32.26 -15.83 4.73
N HIS A 80 -32.26 -15.14 3.60
CA HIS A 80 -32.77 -15.67 2.33
C HIS A 80 -31.76 -15.43 1.22
N LEU A 81 -31.33 -16.47 0.53
CA LEU A 81 -30.46 -16.38 -0.64
C LEU A 81 -31.33 -16.39 -1.90
N ALA A 82 -31.39 -15.26 -2.60
CA ALA A 82 -32.04 -15.13 -3.89
C ALA A 82 -31.03 -15.41 -5.00
N LEU A 83 -31.27 -16.44 -5.81
CA LEU A 83 -30.43 -16.86 -6.93
C LEU A 83 -31.11 -16.50 -8.25
N PHE A 84 -30.42 -15.70 -9.07
CA PHE A 84 -30.92 -15.19 -10.33
C PHE A 84 -30.43 -16.05 -11.51
N ARG A 85 -31.09 -15.88 -12.65
CA ARG A 85 -30.73 -16.58 -13.90
C ARG A 85 -29.43 -16.05 -14.50
N ASP A 86 -29.26 -14.74 -14.50
CA ASP A 86 -28.07 -14.06 -15.03
C ASP A 86 -27.83 -12.71 -14.35
N TRP A 87 -26.72 -12.07 -14.71
CA TRP A 87 -26.29 -10.83 -14.07
C TRP A 87 -27.26 -9.67 -14.30
N HIS A 88 -27.98 -9.64 -15.43
CA HIS A 88 -28.93 -8.58 -15.74
C HIS A 88 -30.12 -8.62 -14.75
N ASP A 89 -30.74 -9.80 -14.60
CA ASP A 89 -31.81 -10.04 -13.62
C ASP A 89 -31.39 -9.65 -12.19
N CYS A 90 -30.17 -10.02 -11.80
CA CYS A 90 -29.60 -9.67 -10.49
C CYS A 90 -29.45 -8.15 -10.32
N THR A 91 -28.99 -7.44 -11.35
CA THR A 91 -28.85 -5.97 -11.29
C THR A 91 -30.18 -5.24 -11.28
N GLU A 92 -31.20 -5.72 -12.00
CA GLU A 92 -32.56 -5.17 -11.93
C GLU A 92 -33.18 -5.40 -10.55
N ALA A 93 -33.00 -6.60 -9.98
CA ALA A 93 -33.43 -6.90 -8.62
C ALA A 93 -32.75 -5.98 -7.60
N LYS A 94 -31.45 -5.71 -7.73
CA LYS A 94 -30.73 -4.73 -6.90
C LYS A 94 -31.37 -3.34 -6.97
N GLU A 95 -31.77 -2.87 -8.15
CA GLU A 95 -32.39 -1.55 -8.32
C GLU A 95 -33.78 -1.49 -7.67
N LEU A 96 -34.57 -2.55 -7.84
CA LEU A 96 -35.84 -2.71 -7.14
C LEU A 96 -35.67 -2.69 -5.62
N LEU A 97 -34.70 -3.44 -5.09
CA LEU A 97 -34.39 -3.51 -3.67
C LEU A 97 -33.97 -2.14 -3.12
N ALA A 98 -33.11 -1.42 -3.83
CA ALA A 98 -32.70 -0.09 -3.43
C ALA A 98 -33.89 0.88 -3.39
N LYS A 99 -34.79 0.81 -4.38
CA LYS A 99 -36.00 1.65 -4.44
C LYS A 99 -37.00 1.30 -3.34
N ARG A 100 -37.19 0.02 -3.04
CA ARG A 100 -38.16 -0.45 -2.02
C ARG A 100 -37.69 -0.23 -0.59
N SER A 101 -36.42 -0.51 -0.32
CA SER A 101 -35.86 -0.36 1.03
C SER A 101 -35.40 1.07 1.33
N GLY A 102 -35.20 1.91 0.31
CA GLY A 102 -34.59 3.23 0.47
C GLY A 102 -33.09 3.21 0.78
N HIS A 103 -32.47 2.02 0.81
CA HIS A 103 -31.05 1.83 1.12
C HIS A 103 -30.27 1.51 -0.15
N THR A 104 -29.11 2.15 -0.33
CA THR A 104 -28.15 1.71 -1.36
C THR A 104 -27.49 0.39 -0.93
N PRO A 105 -26.89 -0.38 -1.87
CA PRO A 105 -26.23 -1.65 -1.51
C PRO A 105 -25.12 -1.54 -0.46
N SER A 106 -24.50 -0.35 -0.34
CA SER A 106 -23.42 -0.07 0.61
C SER A 106 -23.90 0.64 1.87
N ALA A 107 -25.20 0.91 2.00
CA ALA A 107 -25.73 1.60 3.17
C ALA A 107 -25.62 0.71 4.43
N PRO A 108 -25.15 1.24 5.56
CA PRO A 108 -25.28 0.55 6.85
C PRO A 108 -26.75 0.19 7.10
N GLY A 109 -27.02 -1.02 7.60
CA GLY A 109 -28.39 -1.44 7.88
C GLY A 109 -29.21 -1.89 6.66
N ALA A 110 -28.66 -1.90 5.43
CA ALA A 110 -29.39 -2.34 4.25
C ALA A 110 -30.00 -3.74 4.48
N PRO A 111 -31.30 -3.96 4.18
CA PRO A 111 -31.99 -5.22 4.43
C PRO A 111 -31.64 -6.31 3.40
N TYR A 112 -30.55 -6.08 2.64
CA TYR A 112 -30.03 -6.95 1.62
C TYR A 112 -28.51 -6.76 1.48
N LEU A 113 -27.81 -7.82 1.06
CA LEU A 113 -26.39 -7.81 0.70
C LEU A 113 -26.25 -8.04 -0.81
N PHE A 114 -25.75 -7.04 -1.51
CA PHE A 114 -25.39 -7.15 -2.93
C PHE A 114 -23.91 -6.86 -3.14
N LEU A 115 -23.24 -7.75 -3.86
CA LEU A 115 -21.84 -7.61 -4.26
C LEU A 115 -21.80 -7.28 -5.75
N SER A 116 -21.23 -6.14 -6.12
CA SER A 116 -21.27 -5.62 -7.49
C SER A 116 -20.31 -6.29 -8.49
N ASP A 117 -19.52 -7.25 -8.02
CA ASP A 117 -18.56 -8.00 -8.84
C ASP A 117 -19.08 -9.45 -9.02
N PRO A 118 -19.50 -9.84 -10.23
CA PRO A 118 -20.02 -11.18 -10.51
C PRO A 118 -18.96 -12.27 -10.30
N VAL A 119 -17.68 -11.96 -10.53
CA VAL A 119 -16.59 -12.92 -10.32
C VAL A 119 -16.43 -13.15 -8.82
N HIS A 120 -16.42 -12.09 -8.00
CA HIS A 120 -16.41 -12.22 -6.55
C HIS A 120 -17.58 -13.05 -6.02
N GLN A 121 -18.80 -12.84 -6.55
CA GLN A 121 -19.96 -13.67 -6.17
C GLN A 121 -19.73 -15.16 -6.48
N HIS A 122 -19.22 -15.48 -7.67
CA HIS A 122 -18.92 -16.85 -8.05
C HIS A 122 -17.83 -17.49 -7.17
N LEU A 123 -16.74 -16.77 -6.88
CA LEU A 123 -15.66 -17.27 -6.02
C LEU A 123 -16.17 -17.54 -4.59
N LEU A 124 -17.09 -16.71 -4.07
CA LEU A 124 -17.73 -16.94 -2.77
C LEU A 124 -18.63 -18.18 -2.76
N LEU A 125 -19.52 -18.34 -3.74
CA LEU A 125 -20.47 -19.46 -3.74
C LEU A 125 -19.81 -20.82 -3.99
N THR A 126 -18.82 -20.86 -4.88
CA THR A 126 -18.17 -22.12 -5.28
C THR A 126 -17.00 -22.48 -4.38
N GLY A 127 -16.34 -21.47 -3.79
CA GLY A 127 -15.04 -21.64 -3.16
C GLY A 127 -13.90 -21.81 -4.15
N THR A 128 -14.09 -21.41 -5.41
CA THR A 128 -13.00 -21.24 -6.37
C THR A 128 -12.09 -20.09 -5.91
N THR A 129 -10.78 -20.29 -6.07
CA THR A 129 -9.75 -19.24 -5.90
C THR A 129 -8.77 -19.34 -7.07
N LEU A 130 -7.86 -18.37 -7.18
CA LEU A 130 -6.88 -18.35 -8.25
C LEU A 130 -5.61 -19.12 -7.86
N PHE A 131 -4.84 -19.53 -8.86
CA PHE A 131 -3.45 -20.02 -8.74
C PHE A 131 -3.22 -21.28 -7.89
N LYS A 132 -4.26 -22.08 -7.60
CA LYS A 132 -4.05 -23.45 -7.10
C LYS A 132 -3.24 -24.26 -8.12
N GLY A 133 -2.20 -24.96 -7.66
CA GLY A 133 -1.31 -25.73 -8.53
C GLY A 133 -0.47 -24.90 -9.52
N VAL A 134 -0.46 -23.57 -9.39
CA VAL A 134 0.35 -22.67 -10.21
C VAL A 134 1.45 -22.08 -9.35
N GLU A 135 2.68 -22.13 -9.84
CA GLU A 135 3.81 -21.43 -9.25
C GLU A 135 3.92 -20.02 -9.84
N PHE A 136 4.42 -19.06 -9.06
CA PHE A 136 4.49 -17.66 -9.51
C PHE A 136 5.31 -17.50 -10.80
N ALA A 137 6.40 -18.25 -10.93
CA ALA A 137 7.25 -18.26 -12.13
C ALA A 137 6.57 -18.86 -13.38
N GLN A 138 5.45 -19.58 -13.22
CA GLN A 138 4.65 -20.11 -14.33
C GLN A 138 3.63 -19.09 -14.84
N LEU A 139 3.39 -17.98 -14.14
CA LEU A 139 2.57 -16.89 -14.65
C LEU A 139 3.30 -16.19 -15.79
N ARG A 140 2.59 -15.96 -16.89
CA ARG A 140 3.12 -15.10 -17.96
C ARG A 140 2.93 -13.64 -17.57
N ARG A 141 4.01 -12.98 -17.15
CA ARG A 141 4.03 -11.59 -16.72
C ARG A 141 4.72 -10.73 -17.79
N LEU A 142 4.05 -9.68 -18.24
CA LEU A 142 4.56 -8.73 -19.23
C LEU A 142 4.61 -7.34 -18.59
N ALA A 143 5.81 -6.81 -18.39
CA ALA A 143 6.00 -5.42 -18.02
C ALA A 143 5.87 -4.51 -19.25
N LEU A 144 5.30 -3.33 -19.04
CA LEU A 144 5.07 -2.29 -20.05
C LEU A 144 5.47 -0.94 -19.46
N ASP A 145 6.17 -0.15 -20.25
CA ASP A 145 6.55 1.23 -19.93
C ASP A 145 6.62 2.05 -21.23
N ILE A 146 6.32 3.35 -21.15
CA ILE A 146 6.39 4.28 -22.29
C ILE A 146 7.22 5.51 -21.96
N GLU A 147 7.87 6.06 -22.98
CA GLU A 147 8.48 7.39 -22.91
C GLU A 147 7.78 8.35 -23.87
N THR A 148 7.63 9.60 -23.43
CA THR A 148 6.77 10.59 -24.10
C THR A 148 7.50 11.91 -24.26
N ALA A 149 7.23 12.60 -25.36
CA ALA A 149 7.63 13.98 -25.57
C ALA A 149 6.96 14.89 -24.54
N CYS A 150 7.58 16.04 -24.26
CA CYS A 150 7.01 17.04 -23.39
C CYS A 150 7.09 18.41 -24.05
N ALA A 151 5.92 18.99 -24.36
CA ALA A 151 5.82 20.27 -25.02
C ALA A 151 6.65 21.34 -24.30
N PRO A 152 7.35 22.21 -25.06
CA PRO A 152 8.12 23.31 -24.48
C PRO A 152 7.29 24.15 -23.50
N GLY A 153 7.86 24.42 -22.32
CA GLY A 153 7.20 25.17 -21.25
C GLY A 153 6.46 24.34 -20.21
N PHE A 154 6.28 23.02 -20.43
CA PHE A 154 5.67 22.13 -19.44
C PHE A 154 6.72 21.30 -18.69
N GLU A 155 6.43 21.00 -17.42
CA GLU A 155 7.28 20.13 -16.57
C GLU A 155 6.90 18.63 -16.69
N PHE A 156 5.75 18.33 -17.30
CA PHE A 156 5.21 16.97 -17.41
C PHE A 156 4.33 16.81 -18.66
N SER A 157 4.42 15.65 -19.32
CA SER A 157 3.69 15.33 -20.54
C SER A 157 2.20 15.10 -20.28
N ASN A 158 1.37 15.40 -21.28
CA ASN A 158 -0.08 15.23 -21.23
C ASN A 158 -0.57 14.65 -22.57
N PRO A 159 -1.22 13.48 -22.56
CA PRO A 159 -1.53 12.77 -23.80
C PRO A 159 -2.57 13.50 -24.68
N ALA A 160 -3.29 14.47 -24.12
CA ALA A 160 -4.23 15.30 -24.85
C ALA A 160 -3.56 16.44 -25.65
N ARG A 161 -2.26 16.71 -25.45
CA ARG A 161 -1.47 17.63 -26.28
C ARG A 161 -0.97 16.91 -27.52
N GLU A 162 -0.80 17.63 -28.62
CA GLU A 162 -0.37 17.04 -29.90
C GLU A 162 1.10 16.65 -29.89
N GLU A 163 1.89 17.59 -29.39
CA GLU A 163 3.33 17.60 -29.27
C GLU A 163 3.82 16.49 -28.33
N ASP A 164 3.05 16.18 -27.29
CA ASP A 164 3.37 15.15 -26.29
C ASP A 164 3.05 13.74 -26.85
N ARG A 165 3.68 13.38 -27.97
CA ARG A 165 3.59 12.05 -28.60
C ARG A 165 4.33 11.00 -27.79
N ILE A 166 3.94 9.73 -27.97
CA ILE A 166 4.75 8.59 -27.54
C ILE A 166 6.03 8.56 -28.38
N LEU A 167 7.17 8.52 -27.71
CA LEU A 167 8.50 8.43 -28.31
C LEU A 167 8.95 6.98 -28.42
N SER A 168 8.68 6.19 -27.39
CA SER A 168 8.96 4.75 -27.38
C SER A 168 8.02 3.97 -26.48
N ILE A 169 7.92 2.67 -26.75
CA ILE A 169 7.21 1.69 -25.92
C ILE A 169 8.16 0.52 -25.68
N ALA A 170 8.46 0.19 -24.43
CA ALA A 170 9.18 -1.03 -24.09
C ALA A 170 8.24 -2.05 -23.45
N VAL A 171 8.46 -3.31 -23.77
CA VAL A 171 7.83 -4.44 -23.10
C VAL A 171 8.84 -5.55 -22.83
N MET A 172 8.67 -6.23 -21.70
CA MET A 172 9.55 -7.34 -21.32
C MET A 172 8.78 -8.43 -20.57
N GLU A 173 9.17 -9.67 -20.79
CA GLU A 173 8.73 -10.82 -20.00
C GLU A 173 9.89 -11.40 -19.20
N GLU A 174 9.57 -12.04 -18.07
CA GLU A 174 10.55 -12.77 -17.27
C GLU A 174 11.19 -13.94 -18.03
N GLY A 175 10.50 -14.49 -19.03
CA GLY A 175 11.03 -15.56 -19.91
C GLY A 175 12.04 -15.09 -20.96
N GLY A 176 12.50 -13.82 -20.89
CA GLY A 176 13.55 -13.27 -21.75
C GLY A 176 13.07 -12.64 -23.05
N PHE A 177 11.76 -12.55 -23.30
CA PHE A 177 11.24 -11.75 -24.41
C PHE A 177 11.35 -10.26 -24.06
N GLU A 178 11.93 -9.48 -24.98
CA GLU A 178 11.93 -8.03 -24.92
C GLU A 178 11.54 -7.45 -26.29
N ALA A 179 10.85 -6.32 -26.29
CA ALA A 179 10.63 -5.53 -27.48
C ALA A 179 10.67 -4.03 -27.14
N TYR A 180 11.30 -3.26 -28.03
CA TYR A 180 11.38 -1.81 -27.98
C TYR A 180 10.83 -1.27 -29.29
N LEU A 181 9.74 -0.49 -29.21
CA LEU A 181 9.12 0.15 -30.35
C LEU A 181 9.54 1.62 -30.34
N SER A 182 10.17 2.08 -31.42
CA SER A 182 10.77 3.41 -31.50
C SER A 182 10.02 4.30 -32.48
N GLY A 183 9.75 5.54 -32.07
CA GLY A 183 9.15 6.58 -32.91
C GLY A 183 10.04 7.04 -34.08
N HIS A 184 11.27 6.54 -34.19
CA HIS A 184 12.15 6.70 -35.37
C HIS A 184 11.84 5.70 -36.47
N GLU A 185 11.34 4.53 -36.11
CA GLU A 185 11.12 3.39 -37.00
C GLU A 185 9.65 3.21 -37.36
N LEU A 186 8.77 3.55 -36.41
CA LEU A 186 7.33 3.37 -36.49
C LEU A 186 6.67 4.71 -36.19
N ASP A 187 5.62 5.05 -36.93
CA ASP A 187 4.75 6.13 -36.50
C ASP A 187 4.01 5.73 -35.21
N GLU A 188 3.39 6.71 -34.55
CA GLU A 188 2.74 6.46 -33.26
C GLU A 188 1.57 5.48 -33.38
N ARG A 189 0.86 5.46 -34.52
CA ARG A 189 -0.22 4.52 -34.78
C ARG A 189 0.34 3.09 -34.92
N GLU A 190 1.41 2.91 -35.68
CA GLU A 190 2.09 1.65 -35.89
C GLU A 190 2.66 1.08 -34.58
N MET A 191 3.23 1.93 -33.71
CA MET A 191 3.67 1.51 -32.38
C MET A 191 2.52 0.95 -31.53
N LEU A 192 1.36 1.61 -31.54
CA LEU A 192 0.17 1.18 -30.80
C LEU A 192 -0.44 -0.12 -31.36
N GLU A 193 -0.48 -0.25 -32.69
CA GLU A 193 -0.91 -1.48 -33.37
C GLU A 193 0.05 -2.63 -33.07
N ARG A 194 1.37 -2.38 -33.09
CA ARG A 194 2.38 -3.40 -32.76
C ARG A 194 2.35 -3.81 -31.29
N LEU A 195 2.17 -2.87 -30.36
CA LEU A 195 1.97 -3.19 -28.94
C LEU A 195 0.75 -4.12 -28.76
N THR A 196 -0.36 -3.81 -29.43
CA THR A 196 -1.57 -4.64 -29.42
C THR A 196 -1.31 -6.04 -29.97
N ALA A 197 -0.55 -6.16 -31.05
CA ALA A 197 -0.14 -7.45 -31.60
C ALA A 197 0.73 -8.24 -30.61
N ILE A 198 1.72 -7.61 -29.98
CA ILE A 198 2.59 -8.23 -28.99
C ILE A 198 1.76 -8.79 -27.83
N ILE A 199 0.87 -8.01 -27.21
CA ILE A 199 0.05 -8.48 -26.09
C ILE A 199 -0.80 -9.71 -26.49
N ARG A 200 -1.30 -9.76 -27.72
CA ARG A 200 -2.08 -10.89 -28.23
C ARG A 200 -1.23 -12.13 -28.51
N GLU A 201 -0.06 -11.94 -29.13
CA GLU A 201 0.89 -13.01 -29.49
C GLU A 201 1.49 -13.66 -28.24
N ARG A 202 1.85 -12.83 -27.26
CA ARG A 202 2.51 -13.26 -26.02
C ARG A 202 1.54 -13.88 -25.01
N ASP A 203 0.29 -13.42 -25.01
CA ASP A 203 -0.79 -13.85 -24.12
C ASP A 203 -0.41 -13.83 -22.61
N PRO A 204 -0.05 -12.66 -22.05
CA PRO A 204 0.29 -12.55 -20.63
C PRO A 204 -0.92 -12.77 -19.71
N ASP A 205 -0.74 -13.47 -18.60
CA ASP A 205 -1.73 -13.53 -17.52
C ASP A 205 -1.80 -12.20 -16.76
N VAL A 206 -0.65 -11.53 -16.64
CA VAL A 206 -0.49 -10.30 -15.87
C VAL A 206 0.23 -9.26 -16.72
N ILE A 207 -0.35 -8.06 -16.80
CA ILE A 207 0.31 -6.87 -17.35
C ILE A 207 0.76 -6.02 -16.17
N GLU A 208 2.05 -5.67 -16.15
CA GLU A 208 2.72 -5.02 -15.04
C GLU A 208 3.36 -3.70 -15.47
N GLY A 209 3.51 -2.76 -14.54
CA GLY A 209 4.07 -1.43 -14.82
C GLY A 209 4.32 -0.64 -13.55
N HIS A 210 4.84 0.58 -13.66
CA HIS A 210 5.06 1.46 -12.52
C HIS A 210 4.31 2.79 -12.69
N ASN A 211 3.29 3.00 -11.85
CA ASN A 211 2.28 4.06 -12.00
C ASN A 211 1.45 3.88 -13.29
N LEU A 212 1.33 2.62 -13.71
CA LEU A 212 0.70 2.14 -14.93
C LEU A 212 -0.75 2.61 -15.09
N PHE A 213 -1.56 2.56 -14.01
CA PHE A 213 -2.97 2.96 -14.09
C PHE A 213 -3.13 4.46 -14.35
N ARG A 214 -2.26 5.29 -13.78
CA ARG A 214 -2.43 6.76 -13.79
C ARG A 214 -1.65 7.44 -14.90
N PHE A 215 -0.74 6.71 -15.56
CA PHE A 215 0.10 7.24 -16.61
C PHE A 215 0.00 6.40 -17.88
N ASP A 216 0.77 5.32 -18.01
CA ASP A 216 0.98 4.59 -19.27
C ASP A 216 -0.32 4.17 -19.94
N LEU A 217 -1.23 3.51 -19.20
CA LEU A 217 -2.48 3.01 -19.77
C LEU A 217 -3.40 4.15 -20.21
N GLU A 218 -3.50 5.22 -19.43
CA GLU A 218 -4.28 6.40 -19.83
C GLU A 218 -3.65 7.12 -21.02
N TYR A 219 -2.33 7.20 -21.07
CA TYR A 219 -1.60 7.77 -22.19
C TYR A 219 -1.90 6.99 -23.47
N LEU A 220 -1.71 5.67 -23.43
CA LEU A 220 -2.00 4.76 -24.54
C LEU A 220 -3.47 4.84 -24.96
N ARG A 221 -4.42 4.93 -24.01
CA ARG A 221 -5.85 5.09 -24.30
C ARG A 221 -6.14 6.35 -25.10
N VAL A 222 -5.61 7.48 -24.65
CA VAL A 222 -5.87 8.79 -25.26
C VAL A 222 -5.19 8.88 -26.63
N ARG A 223 -3.94 8.41 -26.75
CA ARG A 223 -3.23 8.39 -28.05
C ARG A 223 -3.83 7.39 -29.03
N ALA A 224 -4.25 6.21 -28.58
CA ALA A 224 -4.97 5.25 -29.43
C ALA A 224 -6.31 5.81 -29.95
N ALA A 225 -7.07 6.50 -29.10
CA ALA A 225 -8.28 7.18 -29.54
C ALA A 225 -8.00 8.26 -30.59
N ARG A 226 -6.91 9.03 -30.42
CA ARG A 226 -6.47 10.05 -31.40
C ARG A 226 -6.14 9.45 -32.77
N HIS A 227 -5.50 8.28 -32.79
CA HIS A 227 -5.05 7.59 -34.00
C HIS A 227 -6.04 6.57 -34.57
N GLY A 228 -7.20 6.40 -33.93
CA GLY A 228 -8.20 5.39 -34.34
C GLY A 228 -7.77 3.94 -34.13
N VAL A 229 -6.82 3.69 -33.22
CA VAL A 229 -6.31 2.34 -32.91
C VAL A 229 -7.18 1.68 -31.85
N ARG A 230 -7.61 0.45 -32.11
CA ARG A 230 -8.37 -0.37 -31.15
C ARG A 230 -7.42 -1.22 -30.31
N LEU A 231 -7.28 -0.90 -29.02
CA LEU A 231 -6.51 -1.68 -28.04
C LEU A 231 -7.21 -3.00 -27.67
N ALA A 232 -7.28 -3.96 -28.60
CA ALA A 232 -7.99 -5.23 -28.45
C ALA A 232 -7.23 -6.27 -27.59
N TRP A 233 -6.97 -5.90 -26.34
CA TRP A 233 -6.10 -6.61 -25.40
C TRP A 233 -6.79 -7.73 -24.61
N GLY A 234 -8.12 -7.72 -24.54
CA GLY A 234 -8.89 -8.82 -23.96
C GLY A 234 -8.61 -10.14 -24.69
N ARG A 235 -8.62 -11.26 -23.97
CA ARG A 235 -8.45 -12.60 -24.58
C ARG A 235 -9.58 -12.96 -25.55
N ASP A 236 -10.73 -12.30 -25.43
CA ASP A 236 -11.86 -12.36 -26.37
C ASP A 236 -11.78 -11.29 -27.49
N GLY A 237 -10.73 -10.48 -27.52
CA GLY A 237 -10.58 -9.34 -28.43
C GLY A 237 -11.33 -8.08 -28.00
N SER A 238 -11.90 -8.04 -26.79
CA SER A 238 -12.50 -6.82 -26.25
C SER A 238 -11.44 -5.75 -26.02
N VAL A 239 -11.87 -4.49 -26.03
CA VAL A 239 -11.06 -3.40 -25.47
C VAL A 239 -11.16 -3.44 -23.93
N PRO A 240 -10.13 -2.98 -23.20
CA PRO A 240 -10.20 -2.84 -21.75
C PRO A 240 -11.39 -1.98 -21.29
N ARG A 241 -12.03 -2.39 -20.20
CA ARG A 241 -13.04 -1.56 -19.53
C ARG A 241 -12.32 -0.64 -18.55
N VAL A 242 -12.63 0.65 -18.61
CA VAL A 242 -12.01 1.67 -17.76
C VAL A 242 -13.08 2.36 -16.93
N HIS A 243 -12.90 2.41 -15.62
CA HIS A 243 -13.83 3.09 -14.70
C HIS A 243 -13.09 3.76 -13.54
N PRO A 244 -13.61 4.85 -12.98
CA PRO A 244 -13.01 5.50 -11.81
C PRO A 244 -12.99 4.56 -10.60
N SER A 245 -11.86 4.50 -9.92
CA SER A 245 -11.68 3.73 -8.70
C SER A 245 -10.86 4.53 -7.69
N ARG A 246 -10.95 4.12 -6.43
CA ARG A 246 -10.18 4.69 -5.32
C ARG A 246 -9.47 3.58 -4.57
N PHE A 247 -8.18 3.78 -4.37
CA PHE A 247 -7.32 2.93 -3.55
C PHE A 247 -6.96 3.70 -2.28
N THR A 248 -7.22 3.11 -1.11
CA THR A 248 -6.90 3.73 0.18
C THR A 248 -5.82 2.91 0.87
N VAL A 249 -4.76 3.59 1.29
CA VAL A 249 -3.59 3.01 1.94
C VAL A 249 -3.16 3.90 3.10
N ALA A 250 -3.28 3.40 4.33
CA ALA A 250 -3.24 4.21 5.54
C ALA A 250 -4.18 5.43 5.44
N GLU A 251 -3.66 6.64 5.64
CA GLU A 251 -4.42 7.90 5.55
C GLU A 251 -4.53 8.44 4.11
N ARG A 252 -3.86 7.79 3.14
CA ARG A 252 -3.79 8.28 1.76
C ARG A 252 -4.86 7.60 0.91
N ALA A 253 -5.71 8.42 0.28
CA ALA A 253 -6.56 7.99 -0.81
C ALA A 253 -5.91 8.36 -2.16
N VAL A 254 -5.90 7.41 -3.09
CA VAL A 254 -5.40 7.58 -4.46
C VAL A 254 -6.55 7.26 -5.41
N ASP A 255 -7.04 8.28 -6.11
CA ASP A 255 -7.98 8.11 -7.21
C ASP A 255 -7.22 7.68 -8.47
N TYR A 256 -7.74 6.68 -9.16
CA TYR A 256 -7.12 6.11 -10.36
C TYR A 256 -8.19 5.53 -11.30
N PRO A 257 -7.95 5.55 -12.62
CA PRO A 257 -8.78 4.81 -13.55
C PRO A 257 -8.41 3.33 -13.45
N ARG A 258 -9.35 2.50 -13.03
CA ARG A 258 -9.16 1.05 -13.01
C ARG A 258 -9.35 0.50 -14.40
N TRP A 259 -8.39 -0.32 -14.81
CA TRP A 259 -8.42 -1.07 -16.06
C TRP A 259 -8.74 -2.53 -15.79
N ASP A 260 -9.83 -3.02 -16.37
CA ASP A 260 -10.17 -4.45 -16.40
C ASP A 260 -9.97 -4.96 -17.84
N ILE A 261 -8.98 -5.84 -18.03
CA ILE A 261 -8.63 -6.43 -19.31
C ILE A 261 -9.12 -7.87 -19.32
N TYR A 262 -10.09 -8.18 -20.19
CA TYR A 262 -10.80 -9.45 -20.15
C TYR A 262 -9.86 -10.66 -20.15
N GLY A 263 -9.86 -11.41 -19.05
CA GLY A 263 -9.06 -12.63 -18.86
C GLY A 263 -7.60 -12.40 -18.46
N ARG A 264 -7.23 -11.17 -18.06
CA ARG A 264 -5.88 -10.80 -17.60
C ARG A 264 -5.97 -9.96 -16.32
N SER A 265 -4.92 -9.96 -15.51
CA SER A 265 -4.78 -9.06 -14.36
C SER A 265 -3.85 -7.89 -14.69
N VAL A 266 -4.10 -6.73 -14.10
CA VAL A 266 -3.18 -5.57 -14.15
C VAL A 266 -2.59 -5.35 -12.76
N ILE A 267 -1.27 -5.30 -12.66
CA ILE A 267 -0.54 -5.06 -11.41
C ILE A 267 0.31 -3.81 -11.57
N ASP A 268 0.03 -2.80 -10.75
CA ASP A 268 0.78 -1.56 -10.72
C ASP A 268 1.73 -1.56 -9.52
N THR A 269 3.03 -1.62 -9.78
CA THR A 269 4.08 -1.66 -8.75
C THR A 269 4.10 -0.39 -7.90
N TYR A 270 3.55 0.74 -8.37
CA TYR A 270 3.38 1.94 -7.56
C TYR A 270 2.48 1.67 -6.35
N PHE A 271 1.39 0.92 -6.54
CA PHE A 271 0.47 0.60 -5.43
C PHE A 271 1.11 -0.36 -4.44
N LEU A 272 1.84 -1.36 -4.95
CA LEU A 272 2.59 -2.28 -4.10
C LEU A 272 3.62 -1.54 -3.24
N LEU A 273 4.31 -0.56 -3.84
CA LEU A 273 5.30 0.27 -3.15
C LEU A 273 4.66 1.17 -2.07
N LEU A 274 3.48 1.74 -2.36
CA LEU A 274 2.72 2.49 -1.35
C LEU A 274 2.35 1.61 -0.15
N ILE A 275 1.95 0.36 -0.39
CA ILE A 275 1.59 -0.58 0.68
C ILE A 275 2.83 -0.96 1.50
N TYR A 276 3.95 -1.27 0.84
CA TYR A 276 5.23 -1.55 1.50
C TYR A 276 5.64 -0.41 2.44
N ASP A 277 5.59 0.82 1.93
CA ASP A 277 6.10 2.00 2.61
C ASP A 277 5.21 2.50 3.76
N VAL A 278 3.95 2.04 3.87
CA VAL A 278 3.15 2.27 5.08
C VAL A 278 3.81 1.65 6.30
N THR A 279 4.41 0.47 6.14
CA THR A 279 5.01 -0.30 7.23
C THR A 279 6.47 0.08 7.44
N SER A 280 7.25 0.17 6.36
CA SER A 280 8.69 0.48 6.46
C SER A 280 8.95 1.97 6.75
N ARG A 281 8.22 2.87 6.09
CA ARG A 281 8.47 4.33 6.10
C ARG A 281 9.95 4.65 5.83
N GLU A 282 10.54 3.96 4.86
CA GLU A 282 11.95 4.04 4.52
C GLU A 282 12.19 4.78 3.19
N LEU A 283 11.19 4.88 2.33
CA LEU A 283 11.40 5.44 0.99
C LEU A 283 11.43 6.97 1.00
N GLU A 284 12.35 7.59 0.27
CA GLU A 284 12.33 9.05 0.05
C GLU A 284 11.23 9.47 -0.94
N SER A 285 11.04 8.65 -1.97
CA SER A 285 10.05 8.82 -3.03
C SER A 285 9.54 7.46 -3.50
N HIS A 286 8.40 7.48 -4.19
CA HIS A 286 7.75 6.29 -4.73
C HIS A 286 8.01 6.10 -6.23
N GLY A 287 9.06 6.70 -6.79
CA GLY A 287 9.42 6.52 -8.20
C GLY A 287 10.25 5.25 -8.41
N LEU A 288 10.09 4.62 -9.58
CA LEU A 288 10.73 3.34 -9.93
C LEU A 288 12.24 3.33 -9.66
N LYS A 289 12.96 4.36 -10.10
CA LYS A 289 14.42 4.47 -9.98
C LYS A 289 14.87 4.51 -8.51
N GLN A 290 14.08 5.18 -7.65
CA GLN A 290 14.33 5.15 -6.21
C GLN A 290 14.07 3.74 -5.68
N ALA A 291 12.89 3.18 -5.95
CA ALA A 291 12.57 1.84 -5.50
C ALA A 291 13.64 0.81 -5.92
N ALA A 292 14.12 0.90 -7.16
CA ALA A 292 15.14 0.01 -7.70
C ALA A 292 16.47 0.09 -6.91
N ARG A 293 16.91 1.31 -6.56
CA ARG A 293 18.10 1.50 -5.71
C ARG A 293 17.86 1.03 -4.28
N HIS A 294 16.71 1.35 -3.69
CA HIS A 294 16.35 0.95 -2.33
C HIS A 294 16.37 -0.57 -2.15
N PHE A 295 15.85 -1.31 -3.13
CA PHE A 295 15.83 -2.77 -3.10
C PHE A 295 17.09 -3.42 -3.70
N GLY A 296 18.07 -2.64 -4.18
CA GLY A 296 19.29 -3.17 -4.80
C GLY A 296 19.07 -3.92 -6.12
N ILE A 297 17.97 -3.63 -6.82
CA ILE A 297 17.60 -4.27 -8.11
C ILE A 297 17.97 -3.42 -9.33
N ALA A 298 18.48 -2.20 -9.11
CA ALA A 298 19.01 -1.37 -10.20
C ALA A 298 20.27 -2.02 -10.79
N ALA A 299 20.36 -2.09 -12.12
CA ALA A 299 21.54 -2.62 -12.79
C ALA A 299 22.79 -1.76 -12.50
N PRO A 300 24.00 -2.35 -12.40
CA PRO A 300 25.23 -1.59 -12.18
C PRO A 300 25.50 -0.53 -13.25
N ASP A 301 25.08 -0.78 -14.49
CA ASP A 301 25.22 0.11 -15.64
C ASP A 301 23.93 0.84 -16.02
N ARG A 302 22.98 0.95 -15.07
CA ARG A 302 21.67 1.63 -15.25
C ARG A 302 21.84 3.03 -15.82
N VAL A 303 21.17 3.29 -16.94
CA VAL A 303 21.16 4.62 -17.58
C VAL A 303 20.23 5.56 -16.80
N TYR A 304 20.62 6.82 -16.58
CA TYR A 304 19.75 7.83 -15.99
C TYR A 304 19.63 9.01 -16.94
N LEU A 305 18.41 9.26 -17.42
CA LEU A 305 18.10 10.37 -18.32
C LEU A 305 17.28 11.44 -17.60
N ASP A 306 17.55 12.70 -17.93
CA ASP A 306 16.72 13.82 -17.51
C ASP A 306 15.44 13.85 -18.35
N ARG A 307 14.29 13.84 -17.68
CA ARG A 307 12.98 13.91 -18.31
C ARG A 307 12.78 15.18 -19.12
N GLN A 308 13.39 16.29 -18.70
CA GLN A 308 13.26 17.56 -19.42
C GLN A 308 14.01 17.57 -20.75
N ALA A 309 14.99 16.68 -20.91
CA ALA A 309 15.79 16.55 -22.13
C ALA A 309 15.30 15.43 -23.06
N MET A 310 14.16 14.78 -22.78
CA MET A 310 13.72 13.59 -23.53
C MET A 310 13.55 13.85 -25.04
N ASP A 311 13.03 15.01 -25.44
CA ASP A 311 12.89 15.36 -26.85
C ASP A 311 14.23 15.60 -27.56
N GLU A 312 15.24 16.05 -26.82
CA GLU A 312 16.59 16.19 -27.34
C GLU A 312 17.27 14.83 -27.42
N ILE A 313 17.24 14.06 -26.34
CA ILE A 313 17.83 12.71 -26.26
C ILE A 313 17.23 11.79 -27.31
N PHE A 314 15.91 11.84 -27.52
CA PHE A 314 15.26 11.09 -28.58
C PHE A 314 15.87 11.40 -29.95
N ARG A 315 16.20 12.66 -30.25
CA ARG A 315 16.80 13.06 -31.53
C ARG A 315 18.28 12.76 -31.65
N THR A 316 19.04 12.88 -30.56
CA THR A 316 20.51 12.88 -30.60
C THR A 316 21.15 11.59 -30.08
N ASP A 317 20.47 10.86 -29.21
CA ASP A 317 20.98 9.64 -28.56
C ASP A 317 19.89 8.57 -28.35
N PRO A 318 19.35 8.01 -29.46
CA PRO A 318 18.28 7.01 -29.39
C PRO A 318 18.68 5.70 -28.71
N GLU A 319 19.98 5.36 -28.68
CA GLU A 319 20.46 4.13 -28.04
C GLU A 319 20.43 4.26 -26.50
N SER A 320 20.80 5.42 -25.95
CA SER A 320 20.63 5.66 -24.50
C SER A 320 19.16 5.64 -24.09
N LEU A 321 18.26 6.19 -24.90
CA LEU A 321 16.81 6.11 -24.64
C LEU A 321 16.31 4.66 -24.65
N ARG A 322 16.74 3.86 -25.64
CA ARG A 322 16.41 2.44 -25.72
C ARG A 322 16.85 1.68 -24.47
N ARG A 323 18.12 1.83 -24.07
CA ARG A 323 18.64 1.22 -22.84
C ARG A 323 17.86 1.69 -21.62
N TYR A 324 17.59 2.99 -21.52
CA TYR A 324 16.83 3.56 -20.41
C TYR A 324 15.43 2.96 -20.27
N ASN A 325 14.68 2.86 -21.37
CA ASN A 325 13.31 2.34 -21.37
C ASN A 325 13.28 0.81 -21.11
N LEU A 326 14.25 0.06 -21.64
CA LEU A 326 14.38 -1.38 -21.38
C LEU A 326 14.78 -1.67 -19.92
N ASP A 327 15.62 -0.83 -19.33
CA ASP A 327 15.93 -0.92 -17.90
C ASP A 327 14.67 -0.69 -17.04
N ASP A 328 13.77 0.20 -17.44
CA ASP A 328 12.54 0.48 -16.68
C ASP A 328 11.58 -0.71 -16.64
N VAL A 329 11.36 -1.40 -17.75
CA VAL A 329 10.56 -2.64 -17.74
C VAL A 329 11.26 -3.77 -16.98
N ARG A 330 12.59 -3.84 -17.01
CA ARG A 330 13.38 -4.83 -16.24
C ARG A 330 13.27 -4.59 -14.74
N GLU A 331 13.48 -3.35 -14.29
CA GLU A 331 13.33 -2.94 -12.90
C GLU A 331 11.88 -3.13 -12.43
N THR A 332 10.89 -2.88 -13.29
CA THR A 332 9.48 -3.15 -13.02
C THR A 332 9.21 -4.62 -12.75
N LEU A 333 9.69 -5.54 -13.61
CA LEU A 333 9.54 -6.99 -13.40
C LEU A 333 10.18 -7.45 -12.10
N ALA A 334 11.38 -6.96 -11.79
CA ALA A 334 12.10 -7.28 -10.56
C ALA A 334 11.35 -6.76 -9.32
N LEU A 335 10.88 -5.51 -9.35
CA LEU A 335 10.10 -4.91 -8.27
C LEU A 335 8.76 -5.62 -8.06
N SER A 336 8.07 -5.97 -9.15
CA SER A 336 6.84 -6.75 -9.11
C SER A 336 7.10 -8.15 -8.55
N ARG A 337 8.19 -8.82 -8.95
CA ARG A 337 8.56 -10.12 -8.38
C ARG A 337 8.74 -10.03 -6.87
N LEU A 338 9.41 -8.99 -6.38
CA LEU A 338 9.63 -8.79 -4.95
C LEU A 338 8.33 -8.52 -4.18
N LEU A 339 7.53 -7.56 -4.64
CA LEU A 339 6.41 -7.04 -3.85
C LEU A 339 5.08 -7.75 -4.14
N SER A 340 4.87 -8.22 -5.37
CA SER A 340 3.60 -8.80 -5.82
C SER A 340 3.44 -10.27 -5.42
N TYR A 341 4.55 -10.95 -5.15
CA TYR A 341 4.55 -12.36 -4.74
C TYR A 341 3.64 -12.65 -3.55
N SER A 342 3.67 -11.79 -2.52
CA SER A 342 2.78 -11.88 -1.36
C SER A 342 1.29 -11.83 -1.74
N TRP A 343 0.94 -11.07 -2.77
CA TRP A 343 -0.43 -10.90 -3.24
C TRP A 343 -0.90 -12.07 -4.10
N PHE A 344 0.03 -12.67 -4.86
CA PHE A 344 -0.22 -13.90 -5.59
C PHE A 344 -0.65 -15.02 -4.64
N LEU A 345 0.07 -15.19 -3.53
CA LEU A 345 -0.27 -16.14 -2.48
C LEU A 345 -1.62 -15.82 -1.83
N GLN A 346 -1.90 -14.55 -1.57
CA GLN A 346 -3.17 -14.13 -1.00
C GLN A 346 -4.35 -14.37 -1.96
N ALA A 347 -4.15 -14.28 -3.28
CA ALA A 347 -5.18 -14.62 -4.27
C ALA A 347 -5.50 -16.13 -4.34
N ARG A 348 -4.62 -17.00 -3.79
CA ARG A 348 -4.91 -18.44 -3.58
C ARG A 348 -5.86 -18.69 -2.41
N ILE A 349 -5.89 -17.76 -1.46
CA ILE A 349 -6.65 -17.86 -0.21
C ILE A 349 -8.00 -17.15 -0.34
N PHE A 350 -7.96 -15.88 -0.74
CA PHE A 350 -9.14 -15.03 -0.74
C PHE A 350 -9.94 -15.18 -2.04
N PRO A 351 -11.28 -15.10 -1.99
CA PRO A 351 -12.15 -15.19 -3.16
C PRO A 351 -12.15 -13.88 -3.97
N TYR A 352 -10.97 -13.42 -4.39
CA TYR A 352 -10.79 -12.23 -5.23
C TYR A 352 -9.88 -12.55 -6.41
N THR A 353 -10.08 -11.81 -7.52
CA THR A 353 -9.08 -11.78 -8.59
C THR A 353 -7.77 -11.18 -8.08
N TYR A 354 -6.66 -11.51 -8.73
CA TYR A 354 -5.33 -11.07 -8.29
C TYR A 354 -5.21 -9.54 -8.15
N GLN A 355 -5.63 -8.81 -9.19
CA GLN A 355 -5.69 -7.35 -9.18
C GLN A 355 -6.60 -6.78 -8.08
N THR A 356 -7.74 -7.41 -7.81
CA THR A 356 -8.66 -6.96 -6.75
C THR A 356 -8.09 -7.25 -5.37
N CYS A 357 -7.36 -8.35 -5.19
CA CYS A 357 -6.75 -8.72 -3.92
C CYS A 357 -5.79 -7.62 -3.41
N VAL A 358 -4.98 -7.03 -4.31
CA VAL A 358 -4.02 -5.95 -3.99
C VAL A 358 -4.68 -4.70 -3.40
N ILE A 359 -5.87 -4.34 -3.90
CA ILE A 359 -6.52 -3.07 -3.54
C ILE A 359 -7.57 -3.22 -2.42
N ARG A 360 -7.74 -4.41 -1.85
CA ARG A 360 -8.70 -4.68 -0.77
C ARG A 360 -7.98 -4.73 0.57
N GLY A 361 -8.50 -3.99 1.56
CA GLY A 361 -7.96 -3.98 2.91
C GLY A 361 -8.05 -5.35 3.59
N ASN A 362 -7.17 -5.60 4.55
CA ASN A 362 -7.06 -6.91 5.23
C ASN A 362 -8.38 -7.34 5.88
N ALA A 363 -9.08 -6.42 6.56
CA ALA A 363 -10.37 -6.72 7.20
C ALA A 363 -11.44 -7.19 6.18
N THR A 364 -11.48 -6.57 4.99
CA THR A 364 -12.40 -6.97 3.92
C THR A 364 -12.07 -8.35 3.36
N ARG A 365 -10.78 -8.67 3.28
CA ARG A 365 -10.32 -9.99 2.81
C ARG A 365 -10.59 -11.09 3.84
N ILE A 366 -10.37 -10.82 5.12
CA ILE A 366 -10.79 -11.71 6.21
C ILE A 366 -12.30 -11.93 6.18
N ASN A 367 -13.09 -10.85 6.01
CA ASN A 367 -14.55 -10.95 5.88
C ASN A 367 -14.98 -11.88 4.75
N ALA A 368 -14.27 -11.83 3.62
CA ALA A 368 -14.59 -12.63 2.45
C ALA A 368 -14.42 -14.14 2.71
N LEU A 369 -13.50 -14.54 3.61
CA LEU A 369 -13.40 -15.94 4.05
C LEU A 369 -14.64 -16.37 4.84
N PHE A 370 -15.12 -15.52 5.76
CA PHE A 370 -16.34 -15.80 6.51
C PHE A 370 -17.55 -15.86 5.58
N LEU A 371 -17.73 -14.86 4.71
CA LEU A 371 -18.85 -14.84 3.76
C LEU A 371 -18.83 -16.06 2.83
N ARG A 372 -17.65 -16.50 2.35
CA ARG A 372 -17.51 -17.71 1.54
C ARG A 372 -18.12 -18.90 2.26
N GLU A 373 -17.67 -19.18 3.49
CA GLU A 373 -18.13 -20.36 4.23
C GLU A 373 -19.58 -20.27 4.69
N TYR A 374 -20.06 -19.09 5.08
CA TYR A 374 -21.47 -18.89 5.43
C TYR A 374 -22.37 -19.16 4.23
N LEU A 375 -22.04 -18.65 3.05
CA LEU A 375 -22.84 -18.88 1.85
C LEU A 375 -22.76 -20.33 1.38
N ARG A 376 -21.57 -20.96 1.43
CA ARG A 376 -21.39 -22.38 1.06
C ARG A 376 -22.16 -23.34 1.96
N GLN A 377 -22.29 -23.01 3.24
CA GLN A 377 -23.04 -23.79 4.22
C GLN A 377 -24.51 -23.35 4.33
N GLU A 378 -24.97 -22.46 3.45
CA GLU A 378 -26.33 -21.91 3.42
C GLU A 378 -26.76 -21.34 4.80
N ARG A 379 -25.89 -20.52 5.41
CA ARG A 379 -26.06 -19.91 6.73
C ARG A 379 -26.38 -18.43 6.66
N ALA A 380 -27.25 -17.98 7.55
CA ALA A 380 -27.69 -16.59 7.63
C ALA A 380 -26.51 -15.68 8.00
N VAL A 381 -26.45 -14.50 7.38
CA VAL A 381 -25.38 -13.51 7.57
C VAL A 381 -25.92 -12.34 8.41
N PRO A 382 -25.16 -11.85 9.40
CA PRO A 382 -25.58 -10.68 10.14
C PRO A 382 -25.53 -9.40 9.31
N ILE A 383 -26.37 -8.42 9.62
CA ILE A 383 -26.22 -7.06 9.08
C ILE A 383 -25.14 -6.32 9.88
N PRO A 384 -24.18 -5.61 9.25
CA PRO A 384 -23.22 -4.78 9.97
C PRO A 384 -23.93 -3.78 10.88
N THR A 385 -23.51 -3.70 12.14
CA THR A 385 -24.16 -2.83 13.14
C THR A 385 -24.00 -1.35 12.80
N GLY A 386 -22.91 -0.97 12.12
CA GLY A 386 -22.60 0.43 11.78
C GLY A 386 -22.22 1.30 12.98
N GLU A 387 -22.34 0.80 14.21
CA GLU A 387 -22.06 1.53 15.44
C GLU A 387 -20.56 1.52 15.77
N ALA A 388 -19.93 2.70 15.67
CA ALA A 388 -18.59 2.92 16.21
C ALA A 388 -18.71 3.25 17.70
N THR A 389 -18.50 2.26 18.57
CA THR A 389 -18.33 2.54 20.00
C THR A 389 -16.86 2.83 20.27
N PRO A 390 -16.49 4.03 20.76
CA PRO A 390 -15.11 4.29 21.15
C PRO A 390 -14.69 3.31 22.26
N PHE A 391 -13.52 2.72 22.11
CA PHE A 391 -12.91 1.90 23.15
C PHE A 391 -11.44 2.30 23.30
N GLU A 392 -10.89 2.04 24.49
CA GLU A 392 -9.50 2.32 24.77
C GLU A 392 -8.59 1.38 23.96
N GLY A 393 -7.62 1.96 23.26
CA GLY A 393 -6.69 1.23 22.40
C GLY A 393 -5.63 0.45 23.19
N GLY A 394 -4.58 0.06 22.48
CA GLY A 394 -3.39 -0.53 23.10
C GLY A 394 -2.69 0.44 24.05
N TYR A 395 -1.89 -0.10 24.96
CA TYR A 395 -1.15 0.74 25.90
C TYR A 395 -0.04 1.49 25.14
N THR A 396 0.02 2.81 25.26
CA THR A 396 1.15 3.60 24.78
C THR A 396 1.45 4.62 25.85
N ASP A 397 2.72 4.68 26.25
CA ASP A 397 3.14 5.58 27.32
C ASP A 397 4.59 5.99 27.13
N ILE A 398 4.94 7.14 27.67
CA ILE A 398 6.31 7.66 27.67
C ILE A 398 6.68 8.02 29.11
N PHE A 399 7.67 7.32 29.64
CA PHE A 399 8.14 7.52 31.01
C PHE A 399 9.34 8.47 31.04
N GLU A 400 10.17 8.44 30.00
CA GLU A 400 11.37 9.26 29.88
C GLU A 400 11.49 9.86 28.46
N THR A 401 11.99 11.09 28.37
CA THR A 401 12.24 11.79 27.10
C THR A 401 13.69 12.24 27.00
N GLY A 402 14.21 12.34 25.78
CA GLY A 402 15.60 12.72 25.52
C GLY A 402 16.45 11.54 25.04
N VAL A 403 17.77 11.69 25.14
CA VAL A 403 18.73 10.66 24.74
C VAL A 403 19.01 9.75 25.93
N LEU A 404 18.72 8.46 25.79
CA LEU A 404 18.81 7.44 26.83
C LEU A 404 19.66 6.26 26.33
N SER A 405 20.47 5.67 27.22
CA SER A 405 21.43 4.61 26.89
C SER A 405 21.81 3.78 28.12
N PRO A 406 22.08 2.46 28.00
CA PRO A 406 21.77 1.60 26.84
C PRO A 406 20.26 1.26 26.79
N ILE A 407 19.77 0.79 25.63
CA ILE A 407 18.35 0.49 25.45
C ILE A 407 18.15 -0.94 24.96
N VAL A 408 17.28 -1.66 25.67
CA VAL A 408 16.76 -2.99 25.30
C VAL A 408 15.30 -2.84 24.92
N HIS A 409 14.90 -3.56 23.86
CA HIS A 409 13.52 -3.66 23.41
C HIS A 409 13.06 -5.11 23.51
N CYS A 410 12.00 -5.34 24.30
CA CYS A 410 11.28 -6.61 24.30
C CYS A 410 9.88 -6.41 23.75
N ASP A 411 9.38 -7.38 22.97
CA ASP A 411 8.11 -7.32 22.28
C ASP A 411 7.32 -8.62 22.52
N VAL A 412 6.00 -8.50 22.70
CA VAL A 412 5.13 -9.68 22.78
C VAL A 412 4.79 -10.15 21.37
N ALA A 413 5.26 -11.34 21.01
CA ALA A 413 5.11 -11.90 19.68
C ALA A 413 3.63 -12.01 19.28
N SER A 414 3.18 -11.08 18.43
CA SER A 414 1.78 -10.98 17.98
C SER A 414 0.79 -10.91 19.15
N LEU A 415 1.00 -9.97 20.08
CA LEU A 415 0.22 -9.80 21.33
C LEU A 415 -1.28 -10.09 21.17
N TYR A 416 -1.98 -9.32 20.33
CA TYR A 416 -3.43 -9.46 20.20
C TYR A 416 -3.87 -10.82 19.63
N PRO A 417 -3.30 -11.32 18.51
CA PRO A 417 -3.50 -12.71 18.08
C PRO A 417 -3.29 -13.76 19.18
N SER A 418 -2.23 -13.62 19.97
CA SER A 418 -1.89 -14.55 21.04
C SER A 418 -2.92 -14.49 22.16
N LEU A 419 -3.37 -13.29 22.57
CA LEU A 419 -4.46 -13.12 23.54
C LEU A 419 -5.79 -13.69 23.03
N MET A 420 -6.14 -13.46 21.76
CA MET A 420 -7.36 -14.01 21.17
C MET A 420 -7.38 -15.55 21.22
N LEU A 421 -6.25 -16.18 20.93
CA LEU A 421 -6.12 -17.64 20.99
C LEU A 421 -6.08 -18.17 22.43
N ALA A 422 -5.33 -17.53 23.33
CA ALA A 422 -5.17 -17.96 24.72
C ALA A 422 -6.47 -17.86 25.52
N TYR A 423 -7.24 -16.79 25.31
CA TYR A 423 -8.49 -16.52 26.03
C TYR A 423 -9.76 -16.89 25.25
N GLY A 424 -9.61 -17.45 24.04
CA GLY A 424 -10.75 -17.86 23.21
C GLY A 424 -11.64 -16.70 22.75
N ILE A 425 -11.06 -15.53 22.49
CA ILE A 425 -11.81 -14.32 22.12
C ILE A 425 -12.13 -14.34 20.63
N ALA A 426 -13.42 -14.43 20.33
CA ALA A 426 -13.97 -14.44 18.97
C ALA A 426 -15.20 -13.53 18.89
N PRO A 427 -15.57 -13.07 17.69
CA PRO A 427 -16.74 -12.22 17.50
C PRO A 427 -18.03 -12.99 17.80
N ALA A 428 -18.90 -12.43 18.64
CA ALA A 428 -20.08 -13.15 19.16
C ALA A 428 -21.12 -13.49 18.09
N ARG A 429 -21.18 -12.72 17.00
CA ARG A 429 -22.13 -12.93 15.88
C ARG A 429 -21.61 -13.93 14.84
N GLU A 430 -20.38 -14.44 15.00
CA GLU A 430 -19.80 -15.48 14.17
C GLU A 430 -20.10 -16.86 14.79
N ASN A 431 -21.17 -17.50 14.32
CA ASN A 431 -21.75 -18.72 14.88
C ASN A 431 -21.22 -20.04 14.29
N LEU A 432 -20.34 -19.99 13.29
CA LEU A 432 -19.72 -21.17 12.70
C LEU A 432 -18.38 -21.53 13.35
N GLY A 433 -17.87 -20.68 14.25
CA GLY A 433 -16.63 -20.93 14.98
C GLY A 433 -15.41 -20.96 14.07
N LEU A 434 -15.41 -20.16 13.00
CA LEU A 434 -14.36 -20.07 11.99
C LEU A 434 -13.19 -19.18 12.46
N TYR A 435 -13.47 -18.18 13.29
CA TYR A 435 -12.51 -17.12 13.63
C TYR A 435 -11.21 -17.65 14.25
N LEU A 436 -11.31 -18.42 15.35
CA LEU A 436 -10.14 -18.95 16.06
C LEU A 436 -9.41 -20.05 15.28
N PRO A 437 -10.09 -21.03 14.64
CA PRO A 437 -9.42 -22.01 13.80
C PRO A 437 -8.66 -21.40 12.62
N LEU A 438 -9.21 -20.37 11.97
CA LEU A 438 -8.52 -19.63 10.91
C LEU A 438 -7.27 -18.96 11.45
N LEU A 439 -7.39 -18.21 12.55
CA LEU A 439 -6.27 -17.53 13.18
C LEU A 439 -5.17 -18.51 13.60
N LYS A 440 -5.55 -19.64 14.22
CA LYS A 440 -4.63 -20.71 14.62
C LYS A 440 -3.91 -21.32 13.42
N SER A 441 -4.65 -21.67 12.37
CA SER A 441 -4.09 -22.28 11.15
C SER A 441 -3.09 -21.35 10.46
N LEU A 442 -3.42 -20.06 10.34
CA LEU A 442 -2.52 -19.05 9.79
C LEU A 442 -1.26 -18.88 10.63
N ARG A 443 -1.38 -18.90 11.97
CA ARG A 443 -0.23 -18.83 12.89
C ARG A 443 0.68 -20.03 12.76
N GLU A 444 0.12 -21.24 12.77
CA GLU A 444 0.88 -22.49 12.60
C GLU A 444 1.57 -22.53 11.23
N PHE A 445 0.87 -22.12 10.18
CA PHE A 445 1.43 -22.00 8.85
C PHE A 445 2.63 -21.04 8.83
N ARG A 446 2.48 -19.85 9.44
CA ARG A 446 3.56 -18.86 9.55
C ARG A 446 4.78 -19.43 10.26
N LEU A 447 4.59 -20.17 11.35
CA LEU A 447 5.69 -20.78 12.11
C LEU A 447 6.43 -21.83 11.27
N ARG A 448 5.71 -22.67 10.53
CA ARG A 448 6.31 -23.62 9.59
C ARG A 448 7.09 -22.91 8.49
N ALA A 449 6.52 -21.88 7.88
CA ALA A 449 7.21 -21.08 6.86
C ALA A 449 8.49 -20.43 7.43
N LYS A 450 8.45 -19.86 8.66
CA LYS A 450 9.64 -19.32 9.34
C LYS A 450 10.71 -20.39 9.57
N ALA A 451 10.32 -21.62 9.91
CA ALA A 451 11.26 -22.73 10.09
C ALA A 451 11.88 -23.17 8.76
N LEU A 452 11.08 -23.30 7.71
CA LEU A 452 11.53 -23.67 6.37
C LEU A 452 12.45 -22.59 5.76
N ALA A 453 12.16 -21.30 5.96
CA ALA A 453 13.05 -20.21 5.54
C ALA A 453 14.45 -20.34 6.16
N ARG A 454 14.56 -20.81 7.41
CA ARG A 454 15.85 -21.03 8.08
C ARG A 454 16.58 -22.28 7.58
N GLN A 455 15.85 -23.28 7.10
CA GLN A 455 16.38 -24.55 6.61
C GLN A 455 16.68 -24.53 5.10
N ALA A 456 16.07 -23.62 4.36
CA ALA A 456 16.22 -23.48 2.92
C ALA A 456 17.68 -23.19 2.55
N GLU A 457 18.28 -24.08 1.76
CA GLU A 457 19.63 -23.94 1.23
C GLU A 457 19.63 -23.03 -0.01
N GLU A 458 18.59 -23.15 -0.84
CA GLU A 458 18.44 -22.40 -2.06
C GLU A 458 17.87 -20.98 -1.81
N PRO A 459 18.49 -19.91 -2.37
CA PRO A 459 18.04 -18.54 -2.14
C PRO A 459 16.56 -18.30 -2.50
N HIS A 460 16.07 -18.93 -3.57
CA HIS A 460 14.70 -18.76 -4.04
C HIS A 460 13.66 -19.39 -3.11
N GLU A 461 13.97 -20.53 -2.49
CA GLU A 461 13.12 -21.17 -1.49
C GLU A 461 13.08 -20.37 -0.20
N ARG A 462 14.24 -19.82 0.21
CA ARG A 462 14.31 -18.94 1.37
C ARG A 462 13.46 -17.69 1.17
N GLU A 463 13.60 -17.01 0.03
CA GLU A 463 12.78 -15.85 -0.35
C GLU A 463 11.28 -16.18 -0.35
N TYR A 464 10.91 -17.36 -0.86
CA TYR A 464 9.54 -17.85 -0.86
C TYR A 464 8.96 -17.94 0.56
N TYR A 465 9.65 -18.67 1.45
CA TYR A 465 9.20 -18.88 2.82
C TYR A 465 9.25 -17.59 3.65
N ASP A 466 10.21 -16.71 3.40
CA ASP A 466 10.27 -15.38 4.02
C ASP A 466 9.08 -14.51 3.58
N ALA A 467 8.74 -14.49 2.30
CA ALA A 467 7.57 -13.77 1.81
C ALA A 467 6.27 -14.31 2.42
N LEU A 468 6.14 -15.64 2.52
CA LEU A 468 5.00 -16.29 3.18
C LEU A 468 4.87 -15.86 4.64
N GLN A 469 5.94 -15.99 5.45
CA GLN A 469 5.84 -15.70 6.88
C GLN A 469 5.56 -14.22 7.16
N GLN A 470 6.06 -13.29 6.34
CA GLN A 470 5.74 -11.86 6.45
C GLN A 470 4.28 -11.57 6.06
N THR A 471 3.81 -12.16 4.96
CA THR A 471 2.40 -12.04 4.52
C THR A 471 1.47 -12.48 5.64
N PHE A 472 1.72 -13.63 6.24
CA PHE A 472 0.90 -14.14 7.32
C PHE A 472 1.05 -13.33 8.61
N LYS A 473 2.24 -12.77 8.93
CA LYS A 473 2.39 -11.85 10.07
C LYS A 473 1.39 -10.71 9.98
N ILE A 474 1.33 -10.05 8.82
CA ILE A 474 0.42 -8.92 8.58
C ILE A 474 -1.04 -9.37 8.66
N LEU A 475 -1.38 -10.51 8.03
CA LEU A 475 -2.75 -11.02 8.02
C LEU A 475 -3.22 -11.40 9.44
N ILE A 476 -2.39 -12.11 10.20
CA ILE A 476 -2.65 -12.53 11.59
C ILE A 476 -2.91 -11.30 12.47
N ASN A 477 -2.05 -10.28 12.40
CA ASN A 477 -2.25 -9.04 13.17
C ASN A 477 -3.53 -8.30 12.77
N SER A 478 -4.01 -8.49 11.53
CA SER A 478 -5.23 -7.86 11.04
C SER A 478 -6.52 -8.50 11.55
N PHE A 479 -6.48 -9.68 12.20
CA PHE A 479 -7.67 -10.27 12.85
C PHE A 479 -8.18 -9.36 13.98
N TYR A 480 -7.29 -8.79 14.79
CA TYR A 480 -7.69 -7.79 15.77
C TYR A 480 -8.32 -6.56 15.10
N GLY A 481 -7.70 -6.05 14.03
CA GLY A 481 -8.23 -4.93 13.25
C GLY A 481 -9.61 -5.23 12.64
N TYR A 482 -9.90 -6.51 12.32
CA TYR A 482 -11.22 -6.94 11.86
C TYR A 482 -12.28 -6.79 12.95
N LEU A 483 -11.99 -7.15 14.21
CA LEU A 483 -12.93 -6.98 15.33
C LEU A 483 -13.31 -5.50 15.52
N GLY A 484 -12.35 -4.59 15.36
CA GLY A 484 -12.55 -3.16 15.57
C GLY A 484 -13.24 -2.39 14.44
N THR A 485 -13.54 -3.01 13.30
CA THR A 485 -14.22 -2.32 12.19
C THR A 485 -15.74 -2.30 12.36
N THR A 486 -16.42 -1.30 11.81
CA THR A 486 -17.89 -1.23 11.78
C THR A 486 -18.48 -1.65 10.43
N LEU A 487 -17.61 -1.93 9.46
CA LEU A 487 -17.98 -2.14 8.06
C LEU A 487 -18.47 -3.56 7.76
N HIS A 488 -18.14 -4.53 8.61
CA HIS A 488 -18.26 -5.95 8.28
C HIS A 488 -19.25 -6.68 9.20
N PRO A 489 -20.04 -7.64 8.66
CA PRO A 489 -21.09 -8.36 9.40
C PRO A 489 -20.68 -8.95 10.75
N PHE A 490 -19.50 -9.58 10.80
CA PHE A 490 -19.03 -10.34 11.94
C PHE A 490 -18.05 -9.56 12.81
N ALA A 491 -17.85 -8.27 12.55
CA ALA A 491 -16.99 -7.46 13.40
C ALA A 491 -17.63 -7.28 14.80
N ASP A 492 -16.78 -7.18 15.82
CA ASP A 492 -17.21 -7.13 17.22
C ASP A 492 -16.28 -6.22 18.03
N VAL A 493 -16.70 -4.96 18.17
CA VAL A 493 -15.96 -3.93 18.89
C VAL A 493 -15.80 -4.27 20.38
N ARG A 494 -16.72 -5.04 20.97
CA ARG A 494 -16.61 -5.48 22.37
C ARG A 494 -15.51 -6.51 22.52
N ALA A 495 -15.41 -7.45 21.59
CA ALA A 495 -14.29 -8.39 21.53
C ALA A 495 -12.96 -7.65 21.32
N ALA A 496 -12.92 -6.63 20.46
CA ALA A 496 -11.72 -5.78 20.30
C ALA A 496 -11.33 -5.07 21.61
N ALA A 497 -12.30 -4.49 22.32
CA ALA A 497 -12.07 -3.81 23.60
C ALA A 497 -11.57 -4.76 24.69
N GLU A 498 -12.06 -6.01 24.70
CA GLU A 498 -11.57 -7.03 25.64
C GLU A 498 -10.13 -7.43 25.34
N VAL A 499 -9.78 -7.59 24.06
CA VAL A 499 -8.39 -7.85 23.63
C VAL A 499 -7.47 -6.70 24.05
N THR A 500 -7.88 -5.44 23.88
CA THR A 500 -7.04 -4.32 24.32
C THR A 500 -6.93 -4.23 25.84
N ARG A 501 -8.01 -4.47 26.59
CA ARG A 501 -7.97 -4.53 28.06
C ARG A 501 -6.93 -5.54 28.55
N LEU A 502 -7.00 -6.77 28.05
CA LEU A 502 -6.03 -7.84 28.38
C LEU A 502 -4.60 -7.49 27.92
N GLY A 503 -4.46 -6.81 26.78
CA GLY A 503 -3.17 -6.28 26.32
C GLY A 503 -2.58 -5.29 27.31
N ARG A 504 -3.37 -4.31 27.78
CA ARG A 504 -2.92 -3.32 28.77
C ARG A 504 -2.53 -3.99 30.09
N GLU A 505 -3.29 -4.98 30.56
CA GLU A 505 -2.97 -5.75 31.78
C GLU A 505 -1.68 -6.56 31.63
N THR A 506 -1.46 -7.16 30.47
CA THR A 506 -0.26 -7.94 30.17
C THR A 506 0.98 -7.03 30.17
N ILE A 507 0.94 -5.91 29.45
CA ILE A 507 2.04 -4.93 29.44
C ILE A 507 2.26 -4.31 30.82
N GLY A 508 1.19 -4.03 31.57
CA GLY A 508 1.28 -3.55 32.95
C GLY A 508 2.01 -4.54 33.87
N THR A 509 1.73 -5.84 33.72
CA THR A 509 2.41 -6.92 34.45
C THR A 509 3.90 -6.97 34.08
N MET A 510 4.22 -6.87 32.79
CA MET A 510 5.60 -6.85 32.30
C MET A 510 6.39 -5.64 32.83
N LEU A 511 5.78 -4.45 32.82
CA LEU A 511 6.40 -3.23 33.36
C LEU A 511 6.69 -3.35 34.85
N GLN A 512 5.75 -3.88 35.63
CA GLN A 512 5.96 -4.09 37.06
C GLN A 512 7.11 -5.07 37.30
N TRP A 513 7.11 -6.19 36.59
CA TRP A 513 8.17 -7.20 36.68
C TRP A 513 9.56 -6.64 36.36
N LEU A 514 9.66 -5.78 35.33
CA LEU A 514 10.89 -5.11 34.94
C LEU A 514 11.36 -4.11 36.01
N ARG A 515 10.44 -3.28 36.54
CA ARG A 515 10.73 -2.32 37.61
C ARG A 515 11.20 -3.00 38.89
N ASP A 516 10.59 -4.11 39.28
CA ASP A 516 10.96 -4.87 40.48
C ASP A 516 12.40 -5.42 40.43
N ARG A 517 12.95 -5.57 39.21
CA ARG A 517 14.34 -5.98 38.96
C ARG A 517 15.29 -4.82 38.74
N GLY A 518 14.82 -3.57 38.83
CA GLY A 518 15.64 -2.38 38.65
C GLY A 518 15.85 -1.95 37.20
N ALA A 519 15.09 -2.48 36.25
CA ALA A 519 15.04 -1.93 34.90
C ALA A 519 14.29 -0.59 34.91
N HIS A 520 14.63 0.30 33.98
CA HIS A 520 13.98 1.61 33.84
C HIS A 520 13.23 1.68 32.52
N PRO A 521 11.90 1.44 32.50
CA PRO A 521 11.09 1.61 31.31
C PRO A 521 11.19 3.05 30.76
N VAL A 522 11.33 3.18 29.45
CA VAL A 522 11.45 4.45 28.73
C VAL A 522 10.17 4.76 27.99
N GLU A 523 9.72 3.84 27.14
CA GLU A 523 8.54 4.02 26.28
C GLU A 523 7.87 2.66 26.06
N VAL A 524 6.54 2.69 25.98
CA VAL A 524 5.71 1.54 25.61
C VAL A 524 5.03 1.89 24.29
N ASP A 525 5.17 1.04 23.28
CA ASP A 525 4.41 1.14 22.04
C ASP A 525 3.61 -0.13 21.81
N THR A 526 2.40 -0.17 22.36
CA THR A 526 1.36 -1.19 22.12
C THR A 526 1.71 -2.58 22.65
N ASP A 527 2.65 -3.27 22.01
CA ASP A 527 3.12 -4.63 22.26
C ASP A 527 4.59 -4.70 22.70
N GLY A 528 5.33 -3.60 22.54
CA GLY A 528 6.75 -3.49 22.90
C GLY A 528 7.04 -2.56 24.07
N ILE A 529 8.09 -2.88 24.83
CA ILE A 529 8.64 -2.06 25.91
C ILE A 529 10.11 -1.77 25.62
N TYR A 530 10.44 -0.48 25.51
CA TYR A 530 11.82 0.02 25.52
C TYR A 530 12.21 0.34 26.96
N PHE A 531 13.36 -0.17 27.40
CA PHE A 531 13.84 0.04 28.76
C PHE A 531 15.36 0.05 28.84
N ILE A 532 15.88 0.74 29.86
CA ILE A 532 17.28 0.61 30.28
C ILE A 532 17.36 -0.65 31.16
N PRO A 533 18.26 -1.61 30.83
CA PRO A 533 18.35 -2.86 31.57
C PRO A 533 18.81 -2.63 33.02
N PRO A 534 18.52 -3.58 33.94
CA PRO A 534 18.97 -3.49 35.32
C PRO A 534 20.48 -3.31 35.49
N PRO A 535 20.94 -2.67 36.58
CA PRO A 535 22.36 -2.64 36.93
C PRO A 535 22.95 -4.05 36.97
N GLY A 536 24.03 -4.30 36.22
CA GLY A 536 24.71 -5.60 36.15
C GLY A 536 24.32 -6.49 34.96
N ILE A 537 23.29 -6.11 34.19
CA ILE A 537 22.96 -6.72 32.90
C ILE A 537 23.64 -5.89 31.80
N THR A 538 24.75 -6.41 31.26
CA THR A 538 25.60 -5.68 30.30
C THR A 538 25.93 -6.48 29.04
N SER A 539 25.64 -7.78 29.02
CA SER A 539 25.89 -8.65 27.87
C SER A 539 24.59 -9.05 27.16
N PRO A 540 24.64 -9.31 25.83
CA PRO A 540 23.49 -9.80 25.07
C PRO A 540 22.85 -11.06 25.67
N GLU A 541 23.65 -11.97 26.21
CA GLU A 541 23.19 -13.23 26.79
C GLU A 541 22.41 -12.99 28.08
N GLN A 542 22.86 -12.03 28.90
CA GLN A 542 22.16 -11.63 30.12
C GLN A 542 20.83 -10.95 29.81
N GLU A 543 20.81 -10.07 28.81
CA GLU A 543 19.58 -9.43 28.32
C GLU A 543 18.59 -10.47 27.79
N GLN A 544 19.05 -11.44 27.01
CA GLN A 544 18.22 -12.54 26.52
C GLN A 544 17.68 -13.41 27.68
N SER A 545 18.48 -13.69 28.70
CA SER A 545 18.04 -14.42 29.89
C SER A 545 16.95 -13.66 30.63
N LEU A 546 17.12 -12.33 30.81
CA LEU A 546 16.12 -11.47 31.45
C LEU A 546 14.78 -11.52 30.71
N VAL A 547 14.78 -11.38 29.39
CA VAL A 547 13.54 -11.44 28.57
C VAL A 547 12.93 -12.84 28.62
N SER A 548 13.75 -13.90 28.62
CA SER A 548 13.25 -15.28 28.69
C SER A 548 12.60 -15.58 30.05
N GLU A 549 13.17 -15.08 31.15
CA GLU A 549 12.57 -15.15 32.48
C GLU A 549 11.24 -14.39 32.55
N LEU A 550 11.16 -13.19 31.95
CA LEU A 550 9.92 -12.43 31.83
C LEU A 550 8.85 -13.22 31.08
N SER A 551 9.21 -13.76 29.91
CA SER A 551 8.33 -14.57 29.05
C SER A 551 7.75 -15.77 29.82
N ALA A 552 8.57 -16.45 30.62
CA ALA A 552 8.15 -17.60 31.42
C ALA A 552 7.15 -17.26 32.54
N THR A 553 6.97 -15.98 32.89
CA THR A 553 5.94 -15.55 33.86
C THR A 553 4.56 -15.32 33.24
N LEU A 554 4.49 -15.25 31.90
CA LEU A 554 3.24 -14.99 31.20
C LEU A 554 2.46 -16.29 30.93
N PRO A 555 1.12 -16.20 30.71
CA PRO A 555 0.30 -17.35 30.34
C PRO A 555 0.80 -18.09 29.10
N GLU A 556 0.51 -19.39 29.04
CA GLU A 556 0.85 -20.24 27.88
C GLU A 556 0.34 -19.64 26.57
N GLY A 557 1.23 -19.59 25.57
CA GLY A 557 0.93 -19.04 24.25
C GLY A 557 1.15 -17.53 24.10
N ILE A 558 1.56 -16.83 25.16
CA ILE A 558 2.01 -15.44 25.12
C ILE A 558 3.53 -15.43 25.31
N GLU A 559 4.26 -15.16 24.23
CA GLU A 559 5.72 -15.20 24.22
C GLU A 559 6.29 -13.78 24.10
N VAL A 560 7.26 -13.46 24.96
CA VAL A 560 8.05 -12.23 24.85
C VAL A 560 9.38 -12.57 24.18
N GLU A 561 9.72 -11.84 23.12
CA GLU A 561 10.99 -11.96 22.41
C GLU A 561 11.88 -10.73 22.69
N LEU A 562 13.20 -10.95 22.70
CA LEU A 562 14.17 -9.87 22.65
C LEU A 562 14.19 -9.36 21.20
N ASP A 563 13.54 -8.24 20.94
CA ASP A 563 13.32 -7.73 19.59
C ASP A 563 14.40 -6.72 19.17
N GLY A 564 15.09 -6.07 20.12
CA GLY A 564 16.13 -5.10 19.75
C GLY A 564 17.09 -4.73 20.88
N ARG A 565 18.31 -4.37 20.46
CA ARG A 565 19.39 -3.85 21.31
C ARG A 565 19.98 -2.62 20.65
N TYR A 566 20.09 -1.54 21.40
CA TYR A 566 20.48 -0.24 20.86
C TYR A 566 21.48 0.46 21.79
N HIS A 567 22.47 1.12 21.17
CA HIS A 567 23.40 1.97 21.88
C HIS A 567 22.67 3.12 22.58
N ALA A 568 21.75 3.78 21.87
CA ALA A 568 20.99 4.88 22.40
C ALA A 568 19.61 4.98 21.74
N MET A 569 18.67 5.58 22.45
CA MET A 569 17.37 6.00 21.94
C MET A 569 17.20 7.48 22.17
N PHE A 570 16.67 8.20 21.18
CA PHE A 570 16.12 9.52 21.33
C PHE A 570 14.61 9.41 21.38
N SER A 571 14.02 9.45 22.57
CA SER A 571 12.56 9.45 22.75
C SER A 571 12.04 10.90 22.77
N TYR A 572 11.15 11.24 21.84
CA TYR A 572 10.65 12.61 21.65
C TYR A 572 9.20 12.77 22.09
N LYS A 573 8.30 11.96 21.54
CA LYS A 573 6.86 11.91 21.86
C LYS A 573 6.41 10.47 21.68
N MET A 574 5.25 10.12 22.25
CA MET A 574 4.62 8.81 22.02
C MET A 574 4.67 8.42 20.54
N LYS A 575 5.21 7.23 20.24
CA LYS A 575 5.38 6.68 18.88
C LYS A 575 6.30 7.49 17.96
N ASN A 576 7.11 8.37 18.51
CA ASN A 576 8.06 9.22 17.78
C ASN A 576 9.42 9.20 18.49
N TYR A 577 10.30 8.34 18.01
CA TYR A 577 11.61 8.10 18.59
C TYR A 577 12.64 7.70 17.51
N ALA A 578 13.93 7.77 17.84
CA ALA A 578 15.01 7.31 16.98
C ALA A 578 15.96 6.38 17.76
N LEU A 579 16.47 5.36 17.10
CA LEU A 579 17.27 4.29 17.70
C LEU A 579 18.63 4.22 17.01
N LEU A 580 19.72 4.21 17.78
CA LEU A 580 21.07 3.97 17.28
C LEU A 580 21.43 2.50 17.49
N GLY A 581 21.52 1.74 16.39
CA GLY A 581 21.94 0.34 16.44
C GLY A 581 23.44 0.17 16.69
N HIS A 582 23.83 -1.03 17.10
CA HIS A 582 25.24 -1.42 17.24
C HIS A 582 26.02 -1.46 15.91
N ASP A 583 25.29 -1.43 14.79
CA ASP A 583 25.81 -1.26 13.43
C ASP A 583 26.11 0.21 13.07
N GLY A 584 25.84 1.15 13.97
CA GLY A 584 25.95 2.59 13.72
C GLY A 584 24.77 3.18 12.94
N ALA A 585 23.77 2.36 12.56
CA ALA A 585 22.63 2.83 11.79
C ALA A 585 21.57 3.47 12.70
N VAL A 586 21.07 4.65 12.28
CA VAL A 586 19.99 5.36 12.94
C VAL A 586 18.64 4.96 12.33
N ARG A 587 17.74 4.42 13.15
CA ARG A 587 16.40 3.99 12.77
C ARG A 587 15.37 4.93 13.40
N VAL A 588 14.70 5.73 12.58
CA VAL A 588 13.69 6.69 13.06
C VAL A 588 12.27 6.10 12.94
N LYS A 589 11.45 6.28 13.96
CA LYS A 589 10.02 5.90 14.03
C LYS A 589 9.17 7.13 14.33
N GLY A 590 7.94 7.14 13.82
CA GLY A 590 6.98 8.23 14.00
C GLY A 590 6.96 9.29 12.89
N SER A 591 5.78 9.85 12.62
CA SER A 591 5.56 10.84 11.56
C SER A 591 6.15 12.20 11.88
N ALA A 592 6.32 12.56 13.16
CA ALA A 592 6.86 13.87 13.54
C ALA A 592 8.35 14.01 13.17
N LEU A 593 9.08 12.90 13.15
CA LEU A 593 10.51 12.83 12.82
C LEU A 593 10.78 12.42 11.35
N LYS A 594 9.76 11.93 10.63
CA LYS A 594 9.85 11.50 9.21
C LYS A 594 8.91 12.23 8.25
N SER A 595 8.35 13.37 8.64
CA SER A 595 7.34 14.06 7.82
C SER A 595 7.87 14.42 6.44
N ARG A 596 7.23 13.92 5.37
CA ARG A 596 7.50 14.32 3.98
C ARG A 596 6.86 15.65 3.59
N GLY A 597 6.02 16.21 4.47
CA GLY A 597 5.35 17.49 4.25
C GLY A 597 6.26 18.71 4.43
N ILE A 598 7.51 18.52 4.88
CA ILE A 598 8.49 19.60 5.01
C ILE A 598 9.53 19.54 3.89
N GLU A 599 10.09 20.69 3.54
CA GLU A 599 11.13 20.84 2.53
C GLU A 599 12.34 19.92 2.81
N ARG A 600 13.00 19.43 1.75
CA ARG A 600 14.02 18.39 1.87
C ARG A 600 15.21 18.83 2.73
N TYR A 601 15.64 20.09 2.64
CA TYR A 601 16.74 20.60 3.47
C TYR A 601 16.45 20.51 4.98
N LEU A 602 15.19 20.68 5.41
CA LEU A 602 14.80 20.55 6.82
C LEU A 602 14.80 19.09 7.29
N ARG A 603 14.46 18.16 6.38
CA ARG A 603 14.53 16.72 6.67
C ARG A 603 15.97 16.27 6.85
N GLU A 604 16.86 16.72 5.95
CA GLU A 604 18.29 16.45 6.01
C GLU A 604 18.91 17.03 7.30
N PHE A 605 18.60 18.29 7.64
CA PHE A 605 19.01 18.91 8.90
C PHE A 605 18.52 18.14 10.13
N MET A 606 17.23 17.77 10.17
CA MET A 606 16.65 17.05 11.32
C MET A 606 17.26 15.65 11.48
N ALA A 607 17.50 14.94 10.38
CA ALA A 607 18.14 13.62 10.42
C ALA A 607 19.55 13.70 11.00
N GLU A 608 20.34 14.69 10.56
CA GLU A 608 21.72 14.87 11.04
C GLU A 608 21.75 15.33 12.51
N MET A 609 20.86 16.23 12.91
CA MET A 609 20.72 16.64 14.30
C MET A 609 20.35 15.46 15.22
N ILE A 610 19.43 14.58 14.80
CA ILE A 610 19.08 13.36 15.56
C ILE A 610 20.29 12.43 15.64
N ARG A 611 21.07 12.27 14.56
CA ARG A 611 22.31 11.48 14.57
C ARG A 611 23.28 12.02 15.61
N LEU A 612 23.56 13.33 15.61
CA LEU A 612 24.46 13.98 16.57
C LEU A 612 23.99 13.80 18.02
N LEU A 613 22.69 13.91 18.29
CA LEU A 613 22.13 13.64 19.62
C LEU A 613 22.41 12.19 20.05
N LEU A 614 22.16 11.23 19.16
CA LEU A 614 22.33 9.80 19.44
C LEU A 614 23.80 9.37 19.59
N THR A 615 24.73 10.04 18.90
CA THR A 615 26.18 9.75 18.98
C THR A 615 26.90 10.50 20.11
N GLY A 616 26.17 11.29 20.91
CA GLY A 616 26.75 12.10 21.99
C GLY A 616 27.48 13.36 21.50
N GLU A 617 27.28 13.75 20.25
CA GLU A 617 27.89 14.90 19.59
C GLU A 617 26.93 16.12 19.55
N GLY A 618 25.97 16.19 20.49
CA GLY A 618 24.93 17.22 20.49
C GLY A 618 25.45 18.66 20.55
N GLU A 619 26.66 18.88 21.09
CA GLU A 619 27.33 20.18 21.13
C GLU A 619 27.67 20.73 19.73
N ALA A 620 27.68 19.88 18.70
CA ALA A 620 27.91 20.29 17.31
C ALA A 620 26.64 20.82 16.61
N ILE A 621 25.46 20.69 17.22
CA ILE A 621 24.18 21.09 16.60
C ILE A 621 24.11 22.61 16.31
N PRO A 622 24.60 23.52 17.18
CA PRO A 622 24.70 24.94 16.83
C PRO A 622 25.56 25.20 15.58
N LEU A 623 26.69 24.50 15.43
CA LEU A 623 27.54 24.61 14.25
C LEU A 623 26.84 24.09 12.99
N LEU A 624 26.12 22.96 13.09
CA LEU A 624 25.31 22.43 11.99
C LEU A 624 24.22 23.43 11.56
N HIS A 625 23.53 24.03 12.53
CA HIS A 625 22.53 25.06 12.26
C HIS A 625 23.14 26.26 11.54
N ASP A 626 24.29 26.74 12.01
CA ASP A 626 24.99 27.88 11.42
C ASP A 626 25.54 27.57 10.02
N GLU A 627 25.96 26.33 9.76
CA GLU A 627 26.33 25.87 8.43
C GLU A 627 25.14 25.93 7.47
N TYR A 628 24.00 25.34 7.83
CA TYR A 628 22.79 25.41 7.00
C TYR A 628 22.32 26.85 6.81
N ALA A 629 22.36 27.66 7.86
CA ALA A 629 22.00 29.07 7.79
C ALA A 629 22.93 29.86 6.87
N ARG A 630 24.24 29.60 6.92
CA ARG A 630 25.23 30.19 6.00
C ARG A 630 24.97 29.74 4.56
N ARG A 631 24.77 28.44 4.31
CA ARG A 631 24.45 27.92 2.98
C ARG A 631 23.16 28.52 2.40
N LEU A 632 22.15 28.79 3.22
CA LEU A 632 20.94 29.51 2.80
C LEU A 632 21.23 30.97 2.43
N ARG A 633 22.04 31.68 3.23
CA ARG A 633 22.43 33.08 2.96
C ARG A 633 23.31 33.21 1.72
N ASP A 634 24.17 32.22 1.50
CA ASP A 634 25.11 32.17 0.38
C ASP A 634 24.49 31.52 -0.87
N HIS A 635 23.19 31.18 -0.85
CA HIS A 635 22.47 30.56 -1.97
C HIS A 635 23.08 29.23 -2.46
N LEU A 636 23.67 28.46 -1.53
CA LEU A 636 24.36 27.19 -1.77
C LEU A 636 23.46 25.95 -1.57
N ILE A 637 22.19 26.15 -1.22
CA ILE A 637 21.22 25.05 -1.16
C ILE A 637 20.50 25.00 -2.52
N PRO A 638 20.59 23.88 -3.26
CA PRO A 638 19.90 23.73 -4.53
C PRO A 638 18.38 23.95 -4.40
N VAL A 639 17.78 24.58 -5.41
CA VAL A 639 16.35 24.93 -5.37
C VAL A 639 15.44 23.71 -5.22
N ASP A 640 15.83 22.53 -5.73
CA ASP A 640 15.05 21.29 -5.57
C ASP A 640 14.97 20.83 -4.10
N ARG A 641 15.92 21.25 -3.25
CA ARG A 641 15.87 20.99 -1.80
C ARG A 641 14.92 21.92 -1.06
N LEU A 642 14.62 23.08 -1.66
CA LEU A 642 13.71 24.10 -1.14
C LEU A 642 12.29 23.97 -1.74
N ALA A 643 12.20 23.44 -2.96
CA ALA A 643 10.98 23.36 -3.72
C ALA A 643 10.01 22.29 -3.20
N ARG A 644 8.74 22.47 -3.56
CA ARG A 644 7.65 21.52 -3.37
C ARG A 644 7.03 21.19 -4.71
N THR A 645 6.62 19.94 -4.90
CA THR A 645 5.92 19.50 -6.11
C THR A 645 4.49 19.10 -5.78
N GLU A 646 3.54 19.68 -6.50
CA GLU A 646 2.11 19.37 -6.37
C GLU A 646 1.54 18.94 -7.73
N THR A 647 0.67 17.94 -7.73
CA THR A 647 -0.13 17.56 -8.91
C THR A 647 -1.47 18.28 -8.87
N LEU A 648 -1.85 18.93 -9.97
CA LEU A 648 -3.13 19.62 -10.09
C LEU A 648 -4.27 18.60 -10.14
N GLY A 649 -5.03 18.47 -9.05
CA GLY A 649 -6.15 17.53 -8.97
C GLY A 649 -7.40 17.94 -9.76
N GLU A 650 -7.42 19.14 -10.33
CA GLU A 650 -8.52 19.69 -11.12
C GLU A 650 -7.97 20.74 -12.10
N SER A 651 -8.79 21.22 -13.05
CA SER A 651 -8.35 22.29 -13.96
C SER A 651 -8.19 23.61 -13.21
N PRO A 652 -7.24 24.49 -13.62
CA PRO A 652 -7.10 25.83 -13.04
C PRO A 652 -8.41 26.64 -13.06
N ALA A 653 -9.23 26.48 -14.09
CA ALA A 653 -10.55 27.11 -14.18
C ALA A 653 -11.53 26.62 -13.09
N THR A 654 -11.59 25.31 -12.84
CA THR A 654 -12.45 24.72 -11.79
C THR A 654 -11.98 25.13 -10.40
N TYR A 655 -10.67 25.10 -10.17
CA TYR A 655 -10.05 25.63 -8.96
C TYR A 655 -10.45 27.08 -8.71
N LEU A 656 -10.29 27.96 -9.72
CA LEU A 656 -10.59 29.38 -9.60
C LEU A 656 -12.08 29.61 -9.26
N GLN A 657 -12.98 28.82 -9.86
CA GLN A 657 -14.40 28.86 -9.54
C GLN A 657 -14.67 28.45 -8.08
N LYS A 658 -14.04 27.38 -7.58
CA LYS A 658 -14.20 26.93 -6.19
C LYS A 658 -13.65 27.93 -5.17
N VAL A 659 -12.50 28.56 -5.47
CA VAL A 659 -11.92 29.62 -4.62
C VAL A 659 -12.86 30.81 -4.56
N ARG A 660 -13.40 31.27 -5.71
CA ARG A 660 -14.40 32.36 -5.76
C ARG A 660 -15.68 32.03 -4.98
N GLN A 661 -16.05 30.76 -4.90
CA GLN A 661 -17.21 30.27 -4.15
C GLN A 661 -16.91 30.02 -2.65
N GLY A 662 -15.68 30.23 -2.18
CA GLY A 662 -15.28 29.91 -0.81
C GLY A 662 -15.24 28.42 -0.48
N LYS A 663 -15.29 27.55 -1.50
CA LYS A 663 -15.29 26.07 -1.34
C LYS A 663 -13.87 25.49 -1.33
N ARG A 664 -12.85 26.32 -1.55
CA ARG A 664 -11.44 25.92 -1.60
C ARG A 664 -10.53 27.08 -1.23
N ASN A 665 -9.44 26.80 -0.51
CA ASN A 665 -8.41 27.80 -0.21
C ASN A 665 -7.43 27.97 -1.38
N PRO A 666 -6.81 29.16 -1.53
CA PRO A 666 -5.78 29.38 -2.53
C PRO A 666 -4.57 28.45 -2.36
N SER A 667 -3.96 28.06 -3.47
CA SER A 667 -2.89 27.06 -3.54
C SER A 667 -1.78 27.55 -4.46
N ALA A 668 -0.53 27.47 -4.01
CA ALA A 668 0.62 27.99 -4.75
C ALA A 668 0.74 27.40 -6.17
N ALA A 669 0.62 26.09 -6.31
CA ALA A 669 0.67 25.44 -7.62
C ALA A 669 -0.41 25.95 -8.58
N PHE A 670 -1.64 26.15 -8.11
CA PHE A 670 -2.73 26.67 -8.96
C PHE A 670 -2.56 28.16 -9.28
N GLU A 671 -2.07 28.98 -8.36
CA GLU A 671 -1.78 30.39 -8.64
C GLU A 671 -0.64 30.55 -9.67
N ILE A 672 0.35 29.65 -9.62
CA ILE A 672 1.38 29.56 -10.67
C ILE A 672 0.76 29.16 -12.00
N ALA A 673 -0.08 28.12 -12.00
CA ALA A 673 -0.76 27.63 -13.20
C ALA A 673 -1.60 28.72 -13.89
N LEU A 674 -2.29 29.57 -13.11
CA LEU A 674 -3.12 30.67 -13.62
C LEU A 674 -2.31 31.84 -14.20
N LYS A 675 -1.04 32.00 -13.81
CA LYS A 675 -0.15 33.08 -14.28
C LYS A 675 0.78 32.64 -15.41
N ALA A 676 0.74 31.36 -15.79
CA ALA A 676 1.59 30.84 -16.84
C ALA A 676 1.09 31.30 -18.23
N ASP A 677 2.01 31.45 -19.17
CA ASP A 677 1.71 31.84 -20.56
C ASP A 677 1.04 30.71 -21.35
N HIS A 678 1.02 29.50 -20.78
CA HIS A 678 0.47 28.29 -21.38
C HIS A 678 -0.58 27.65 -20.46
N GLU A 679 -1.53 26.93 -21.05
CA GLU A 679 -2.67 26.38 -20.32
C GLU A 679 -2.31 25.06 -19.60
N TYR A 680 -2.35 25.10 -18.27
CA TYR A 680 -2.27 23.91 -17.42
C TYR A 680 -3.61 23.17 -17.30
N ARG A 681 -3.54 21.85 -17.14
CA ARG A 681 -4.69 20.95 -17.05
C ARG A 681 -4.63 20.10 -15.77
N ALA A 682 -5.76 19.48 -15.42
CA ALA A 682 -5.79 18.48 -14.36
C ALA A 682 -4.82 17.34 -14.70
N GLY A 683 -4.02 16.91 -13.72
CA GLY A 683 -2.96 15.92 -13.88
C GLY A 683 -1.56 16.51 -14.06
N ASP A 684 -1.44 17.78 -14.49
CA ASP A 684 -0.13 18.42 -14.63
C ASP A 684 0.53 18.59 -13.25
N GLN A 685 1.87 18.55 -13.22
CA GLN A 685 2.67 18.77 -12.02
C GLN A 685 3.34 20.13 -12.05
N ILE A 686 3.43 20.78 -10.89
CA ILE A 686 4.12 22.06 -10.72
C ILE A 686 5.06 21.94 -9.53
N SER A 687 6.35 22.12 -9.79
CA SER A 687 7.36 22.31 -8.77
C SER A 687 7.57 23.80 -8.50
N TYR A 688 7.55 24.22 -7.24
CA TYR A 688 7.67 25.64 -6.89
C TYR A 688 8.47 25.88 -5.62
N TYR A 689 9.08 27.05 -5.51
CA TYR A 689 9.77 27.55 -4.32
C TYR A 689 9.17 28.89 -3.88
N VAL A 690 9.36 29.23 -2.60
CA VAL A 690 9.01 30.55 -2.06
C VAL A 690 10.11 31.55 -2.44
N ALA A 691 9.72 32.62 -3.12
CA ALA A 691 10.58 33.69 -3.61
C ALA A 691 10.33 35.01 -2.87
N GLY A 692 11.22 35.98 -3.03
CA GLY A 692 11.08 37.32 -2.45
C GLY A 692 11.78 37.48 -1.10
N ARG A 693 11.23 38.34 -0.23
CA ARG A 693 11.82 38.70 1.08
C ARG A 693 10.74 38.67 2.18
N GLY A 694 11.15 38.45 3.42
CA GLY A 694 10.26 38.41 4.59
C GLY A 694 9.93 37.00 5.09
N LYS A 695 9.83 36.84 6.42
CA LYS A 695 9.61 35.54 7.10
C LYS A 695 8.17 35.03 7.07
N GLY A 696 7.19 35.95 7.06
CA GLY A 696 5.76 35.65 7.18
C GLY A 696 4.99 35.78 5.87
N VAL A 697 5.61 35.46 4.74
CA VAL A 697 4.98 35.62 3.43
C VAL A 697 3.87 34.62 3.19
N THR A 698 2.82 35.06 2.49
CA THR A 698 1.77 34.19 1.99
C THR A 698 2.31 33.35 0.83
N VAL A 699 2.47 32.04 1.05
CA VAL A 699 3.17 31.14 0.10
C VAL A 699 2.58 31.19 -1.31
N TYR A 700 1.26 31.19 -1.47
CA TYR A 700 0.63 31.20 -2.80
C TYR A 700 0.80 32.54 -3.55
N GLU A 701 1.15 33.62 -2.84
CA GLU A 701 1.40 34.95 -3.41
C GLU A 701 2.89 35.15 -3.73
N SER A 702 3.76 34.49 -2.95
CA SER A 702 5.22 34.64 -2.99
C SER A 702 5.92 33.37 -3.50
N CYS A 703 5.34 32.67 -4.47
CA CYS A 703 5.95 31.47 -5.06
C CYS A 703 6.29 31.66 -6.54
N LYS A 704 7.29 30.92 -7.01
CA LYS A 704 7.70 30.83 -8.42
C LYS A 704 7.92 29.37 -8.83
N PRO A 705 7.71 29.02 -10.11
CA PRO A 705 8.08 27.71 -10.64
C PRO A 705 9.57 27.44 -10.42
N ALA A 706 9.93 26.24 -10.00
CA ALA A 706 11.33 25.83 -9.82
C ALA A 706 12.11 25.91 -11.13
N SER A 707 11.46 25.66 -12.27
CA SER A 707 12.00 25.85 -13.62
C SER A 707 12.40 27.29 -13.96
N ARG A 708 11.89 28.30 -13.23
CA ARG A 708 12.26 29.71 -13.41
C ARG A 708 13.36 30.18 -12.45
N TYR A 709 13.91 29.28 -11.65
CA TYR A 709 15.01 29.61 -10.75
C TYR A 709 16.30 29.84 -11.55
N ASP A 710 16.95 30.99 -11.34
CA ASP A 710 18.25 31.33 -11.92
C ASP A 710 19.32 31.26 -10.83
N PRO A 711 20.21 30.24 -10.82
CA PRO A 711 21.30 30.16 -9.85
C PRO A 711 22.26 31.35 -9.90
N ALA A 712 22.36 32.06 -11.03
CA ALA A 712 23.19 33.26 -11.15
C ALA A 712 22.50 34.51 -10.59
N ARG A 713 21.18 34.47 -10.40
CA ARG A 713 20.35 35.55 -9.84
C ARG A 713 19.33 34.97 -8.85
N PRO A 714 19.81 34.38 -7.73
CA PRO A 714 18.95 33.70 -6.78
C PRO A 714 17.95 34.67 -6.16
N ASP A 715 16.69 34.28 -6.14
CA ASP A 715 15.56 35.07 -5.65
C ASP A 715 14.66 34.31 -4.69
N GLU A 716 15.11 33.14 -4.23
CA GLU A 716 14.45 32.38 -3.19
C GLU A 716 14.43 33.18 -1.88
N ASN A 717 13.35 33.03 -1.11
CA ASN A 717 13.17 33.78 0.11
C ASN A 717 13.99 33.19 1.25
N THR A 718 15.27 33.58 1.30
CA THR A 718 16.22 33.17 2.34
C THR A 718 15.67 33.38 3.75
N GLU A 719 14.98 34.50 4.02
CA GLU A 719 14.45 34.80 5.35
C GLU A 719 13.36 33.82 5.80
N TYR A 720 12.47 33.45 4.88
CA TYR A 720 11.44 32.44 5.11
C TYR A 720 12.06 31.07 5.43
N TYR A 721 13.03 30.62 4.64
CA TYR A 721 13.68 29.32 4.86
C TYR A 721 14.56 29.29 6.12
N LEU A 722 15.24 30.41 6.43
CA LEU A 722 15.97 30.57 7.69
C LEU A 722 15.04 30.55 8.90
N ASP A 723 13.88 31.19 8.83
CA ASP A 723 12.93 31.16 9.94
C ASP A 723 12.36 29.76 10.15
N LYS A 724 12.08 29.01 9.08
CA LYS A 724 11.72 27.59 9.17
C LYS A 724 12.82 26.75 9.82
N LEU A 725 14.08 26.96 9.45
CA LEU A 725 15.22 26.27 10.08
C LEU A 725 15.30 26.60 11.58
N ARG A 726 15.14 27.87 11.95
CA ARG A 726 15.12 28.31 13.35
C ARG A 726 13.95 27.69 14.13
N GLN A 727 12.75 27.67 13.54
CA GLN A 727 11.57 27.06 14.15
C GLN A 727 11.77 25.55 14.36
N MET A 728 12.45 24.88 13.41
CA MET A 728 12.84 23.48 13.55
C MET A 728 13.74 23.27 14.76
N LEU A 729 14.84 24.02 14.88
CA LEU A 729 15.76 23.90 16.02
C LEU A 729 15.06 24.23 17.35
N LYS A 730 14.26 25.31 17.39
CA LYS A 730 13.49 25.69 18.59
C LYS A 730 12.58 24.56 19.09
N ARG A 731 12.02 23.76 18.18
CA ARG A 731 11.19 22.60 18.53
C ARG A 731 11.94 21.52 19.31
N PHE A 732 13.26 21.41 19.13
CA PHE A 732 14.12 20.43 19.78
C PHE A 732 14.97 21.00 20.90
N ALA A 733 14.89 22.32 21.16
CA ALA A 733 15.64 23.01 22.21
C ALA A 733 15.61 22.31 23.60
N PRO A 734 14.49 21.71 24.08
CA PRO A 734 14.47 21.00 25.36
C PRO A 734 15.41 19.78 25.44
N PHE A 735 15.89 19.27 24.30
CA PHE A 735 16.72 18.07 24.20
C PHE A 735 18.16 18.35 23.80
N LEU A 736 18.50 19.62 23.53
CA LEU A 736 19.86 20.01 23.24
C LEU A 736 20.69 20.00 24.54
N PRO A 737 21.99 19.70 24.48
CA PRO A 737 22.87 19.89 25.61
C PRO A 737 22.74 21.31 26.16
N ARG A 738 22.72 21.46 27.48
CA ARG A 738 22.73 22.79 28.10
C ARG A 738 24.06 23.46 27.77
N GLU A 739 24.04 24.71 27.32
CA GLU A 739 25.24 25.54 27.32
C GLU A 739 25.85 25.49 28.71
N ARG A 740 27.09 24.99 28.83
CA ARG A 740 27.84 25.08 30.07
C ARG A 740 27.87 26.55 30.46
N SER A 741 27.23 26.91 31.56
CA SER A 741 27.38 28.26 32.08
C SER A 741 28.84 28.43 32.51
N LEU A 742 29.33 29.67 32.55
CA LEU A 742 30.65 30.00 33.13
C LEU A 742 30.79 29.57 34.62
N PHE A 743 29.74 28.99 35.21
CA PHE A 743 29.63 28.56 36.60
C PHE A 743 29.34 27.05 36.76
N ASP A 744 29.34 26.25 35.69
CA ASP A 744 29.25 24.77 35.74
C ASP A 744 30.62 24.08 35.76
#